data_AF-A0AAD9MKX4-F1
#
_entry.id   AF-A0AAD9MKX4-F1
#
_cell.length_a   1.000
_cell.length_b   1.000
_cell.length_c   1.000
_cell.angle_alpha   90.00
_cell.angle_beta   90.00
_cell.angle_gamma   90.00
#
_symmetry.space_group_name_H-M   'P 1'
#
loop_
_entity.id
_entity.type
_entity.pdbx_description
1 polymer ?
#
loop_
_entity_poly.entity_id
_entity_poly.type
_entity_poly.pdbx_seq_one_letter_code
_entity_poly.pdbx_strand_id
1 'polypeptide(L)'
;MARSVLVYGYRIVPRLKLRGFRQVPVRFIVGELPALRDVPMYKLYHQWTQQYGPTFMYFAGASPIVVTSDPELIRNTCVRHFTSLHDRIPPLVARKGTLNEVRRKRVDIVNSNLLTSRGRYWASLRAATQPMFHTSALRSYAPPMRTHARRLISELESAAASGQVVDLHAIIGRTTLAIISETALGVDIDTSRPFKNQPGEVPASVFASLQTQFRDQAMLPTKNLGGRLYLTLPFWLRPYLLPVLFRFEPPRLTRAFAIVASGTSILIEACVARAKEKGLEVTALDSDWKWWPEEVEATNEFQIQTMFLAGYETSANALSFAIHCLSHHPKAEAKLMEEIDATRDLPLELESLDHFKYTEAVLNEALRLFPPGAVFAREANDDCEVLPGTWVRKGTSVAVNAYSLHRDPKLWPNPDAFIPERFLDKAQNAGRDQTAFLPFGLGPRMCIGMRFALEELRIMLVSLYREYTFRPAPGSTFDLPLSMGITLSPAEGVPVTVLKRELSSLDVPPDQRELGHLAVWTVTSAKAGNGVDMLRDGREDTFWQSDGVQPHLVDIRFQKKVRVSSVKLLLNHRLDESYTPRVVCVRGGSGHADLRTLKQVEMEEPQGWVELSWADGADGGGTDDGAPPAPKLFMLQIMILANHQNGKDTHLRAVQIYGPGEDQGAGIRLGQGELGEPAALGDSPTALARPSNLSRFGESYHYIVR
;
A
#
# COMPACT_ATOMS: atom_id res chain seq x y z
N MET A 1 30.73 52.80 -7.84
CA MET A 1 31.67 51.71 -7.47
C MET A 1 31.40 51.19 -6.05
N ALA A 2 30.17 50.77 -5.73
CA ALA A 2 29.80 50.27 -4.38
C ALA A 2 28.65 49.22 -4.46
N ARG A 3 28.83 48.18 -5.28
CA ARG A 3 27.81 47.14 -5.53
C ARG A 3 28.46 45.76 -5.75
N SER A 4 28.98 45.07 -4.73
CA SER A 4 29.51 43.72 -5.03
C SER A 4 29.85 42.73 -3.92
N VAL A 5 29.55 42.96 -2.63
CA VAL A 5 29.72 41.88 -1.64
C VAL A 5 28.59 41.93 -0.63
N LEU A 6 27.65 40.98 -0.70
CA LEU A 6 26.88 40.64 0.49
C LEU A 6 27.69 39.55 1.20
N VAL A 7 28.38 39.93 2.27
CA VAL A 7 28.90 38.97 3.22
C VAL A 7 27.68 38.40 3.93
N TYR A 8 27.17 37.26 3.45
CA TYR A 8 26.06 36.58 4.09
C TYR A 8 26.61 35.47 4.99
N GLY A 9 26.62 35.74 6.29
CA GLY A 9 27.34 34.93 7.26
C GLY A 9 28.85 34.98 7.01
N TYR A 10 29.48 33.81 6.86
CA TYR A 10 30.94 33.67 6.75
C TYR A 10 31.44 33.19 5.39
N ARG A 11 30.54 33.20 4.40
CA ARG A 11 30.83 32.75 3.04
C ARG A 11 30.76 33.98 2.14
N ILE A 12 31.85 34.31 1.45
CA ILE A 12 31.81 35.26 0.35
C ILE A 12 31.04 34.55 -0.78
N VAL A 13 29.72 34.69 -0.78
CA VAL A 13 28.89 34.38 -1.94
C VAL A 13 28.74 35.71 -2.66
N PRO A 14 29.51 36.01 -3.72
CA PRO A 14 29.32 37.26 -4.42
C PRO A 14 27.88 37.28 -4.91
N ARG A 15 27.08 38.25 -4.45
CA ARG A 15 25.67 38.47 -4.85
C ARG A 15 25.49 38.46 -6.38
N LEU A 16 26.56 38.69 -7.14
CA LEU A 16 26.61 38.64 -8.60
C LEU A 16 26.64 37.22 -9.23
N LYS A 17 26.97 36.14 -8.50
CA LYS A 17 27.30 34.83 -9.09
C LYS A 17 26.20 33.75 -9.05
N LEU A 18 25.06 34.04 -8.44
CA LEU A 18 23.81 33.24 -8.51
C LEU A 18 22.70 34.02 -9.25
N ARG A 19 23.09 34.98 -10.09
CA ARG A 19 22.17 35.71 -10.98
C ARG A 19 21.45 34.72 -11.89
N GLY A 20 20.15 34.91 -12.08
CA GLY A 20 19.29 34.06 -12.91
C GLY A 20 18.08 33.52 -12.16
N PHE A 21 18.16 33.39 -10.83
CA PHE A 21 17.04 32.94 -10.00
C PHE A 21 16.39 34.08 -9.22
N ARG A 22 15.06 34.05 -9.11
CA ARG A 22 14.34 34.87 -8.14
C ARG A 22 14.64 34.38 -6.73
N GLN A 23 14.90 35.30 -5.81
CA GLN A 23 15.40 34.99 -4.49
C GLN A 23 14.34 35.29 -3.41
N VAL A 24 14.09 34.32 -2.54
CA VAL A 24 13.30 34.52 -1.32
C VAL A 24 14.07 35.51 -0.41
N PRO A 25 13.41 36.54 0.16
CA PRO A 25 14.04 37.51 1.04
C PRO A 25 14.85 36.84 2.15
N VAL A 26 16.08 37.29 2.35
CA VAL A 26 17.03 36.57 3.20
C VAL A 26 17.04 37.13 4.62
N ARG A 27 16.78 36.28 5.62
CA ARG A 27 16.98 36.60 7.04
C ARG A 27 18.44 36.35 7.44
N PHE A 28 19.18 37.38 7.86
CA PHE A 28 20.61 37.30 8.17
C PHE A 28 21.00 36.09 9.04
N ILE A 29 22.06 35.37 8.66
CA ILE A 29 22.65 34.16 9.29
C ILE A 29 21.79 32.89 9.20
N VAL A 30 20.52 32.95 9.58
CA VAL A 30 19.65 31.76 9.69
C VAL A 30 18.94 31.41 8.39
N GLY A 31 18.83 32.34 7.45
CA GLY A 31 18.03 32.16 6.24
C GLY A 31 16.59 31.78 6.58
N GLU A 32 15.99 30.91 5.77
CA GLU A 32 14.61 30.47 5.96
C GLU A 32 14.46 29.19 6.79
N LEU A 33 15.45 28.89 7.64
CA LEU A 33 15.33 27.80 8.61
C LEU A 33 14.14 27.94 9.56
N PRO A 34 13.78 29.15 10.05
CA PRO A 34 12.56 29.30 10.85
C PRO A 34 11.29 28.92 10.08
N ALA A 35 11.17 29.33 8.82
CA ALA A 35 10.01 28.99 8.00
C ALA A 35 9.90 27.47 7.76
N LEU A 36 11.03 26.81 7.47
CA LEU A 36 11.12 25.35 7.31
C LEU A 36 10.93 24.55 8.60
N ARG A 37 10.97 25.21 9.77
CA ARG A 37 10.65 24.58 11.06
C ARG A 37 9.13 24.55 11.29
N ASP A 38 8.46 25.63 10.90
CA ASP A 38 7.06 25.89 11.23
C ASP A 38 6.10 25.35 10.16
N VAL A 39 6.55 25.28 8.90
CA VAL A 39 5.75 24.80 7.76
C VAL A 39 6.47 23.62 7.07
N PRO A 40 5.77 22.51 6.78
CA PRO A 40 6.34 21.39 6.01
C PRO A 40 6.91 21.84 4.67
N MET A 41 8.06 21.27 4.27
CA MET A 41 8.84 21.72 3.11
C MET A 41 8.02 21.73 1.80
N TYR A 42 7.24 20.69 1.50
CA TYR A 42 6.43 20.63 0.27
C TYR A 42 5.44 21.80 0.18
N LYS A 43 4.79 22.14 1.30
CA LYS A 43 3.78 23.21 1.38
C LYS A 43 4.43 24.58 1.26
N LEU A 44 5.55 24.79 1.96
CA LEU A 44 6.30 26.04 1.89
C LEU A 44 6.85 26.28 0.47
N TYR A 45 7.42 25.25 -0.16
CA TYR A 45 7.89 25.37 -1.54
C TYR A 45 6.75 25.62 -2.52
N HIS A 46 5.58 25.00 -2.33
CA HIS A 46 4.40 25.28 -3.15
C HIS A 46 3.95 26.73 -3.05
N GLN A 47 3.89 27.29 -1.84
CA GLN A 47 3.58 28.70 -1.61
C GLN A 47 4.59 29.63 -2.28
N TRP A 48 5.89 29.32 -2.16
CA TRP A 48 6.94 30.09 -2.82
C TRP A 48 6.96 29.92 -4.34
N THR A 49 6.57 28.77 -4.87
CA THR A 49 6.37 28.58 -6.31
C THR A 49 5.30 29.53 -6.84
N GLN A 50 4.21 29.75 -6.08
CA GLN A 50 3.18 30.72 -6.48
C GLN A 50 3.66 32.17 -6.34
N GLN A 51 4.44 32.48 -5.30
CA GLN A 51 4.90 33.85 -5.04
C GLN A 51 6.06 34.28 -5.95
N TYR A 52 7.06 33.42 -6.13
CA TYR A 52 8.31 33.74 -6.84
C TYR A 52 8.35 33.13 -8.24
N GLY A 53 7.47 32.18 -8.57
CA GLY A 53 7.48 31.45 -9.84
C GLY A 53 8.07 30.05 -9.72
N PRO A 54 8.05 29.25 -10.80
CA PRO A 54 8.39 27.83 -10.77
C PRO A 54 9.84 27.55 -10.36
N THR A 55 10.74 28.52 -10.54
CA THR A 55 12.14 28.40 -10.14
C THR A 55 12.53 29.57 -9.25
N PHE A 56 13.02 29.27 -8.05
CA PHE A 56 13.49 30.27 -7.10
C PHE A 56 14.67 29.73 -6.28
N MET A 57 15.31 30.61 -5.53
CA MET A 57 16.37 30.24 -4.59
C MET A 57 16.11 30.81 -3.20
N TYR A 58 16.55 30.08 -2.19
CA TYR A 58 16.55 30.54 -0.81
C TYR A 58 17.82 30.05 -0.09
N PHE A 59 18.05 30.56 1.11
CA PHE A 59 19.17 30.16 1.95
C PHE A 59 18.67 29.34 3.14
N ALA A 60 19.20 28.13 3.31
CA ALA A 60 19.04 27.31 4.51
C ALA A 60 20.28 27.49 5.40
N GLY A 61 20.22 28.41 6.37
CA GLY A 61 21.42 28.92 7.03
C GLY A 61 22.32 29.59 5.99
N ALA A 62 23.60 29.18 5.90
CA ALA A 62 24.54 29.68 4.88
C ALA A 62 24.55 28.88 3.57
N SER A 63 23.70 27.85 3.43
CA SER A 63 23.66 26.98 2.25
C SER A 63 22.63 27.48 1.23
N PRO A 64 23.03 27.77 -0.03
CA PRO A 64 22.08 28.11 -1.08
C PRO A 64 21.36 26.85 -1.57
N ILE A 65 20.04 26.95 -1.72
CA ILE A 65 19.17 25.92 -2.27
C ILE A 65 18.40 26.56 -3.44
N VAL A 66 18.51 25.94 -4.61
CA VAL A 66 17.66 26.24 -5.78
C VAL A 66 16.51 25.26 -5.75
N VAL A 67 15.29 25.76 -5.88
CA VAL A 67 14.07 24.95 -5.97
C VAL A 67 13.46 25.17 -7.34
N THR A 68 13.05 24.09 -7.99
CA THR A 68 12.41 24.13 -9.31
C THR A 68 11.22 23.19 -9.41
N SER A 69 10.15 23.67 -10.01
CA SER A 69 9.06 22.90 -10.60
C SER A 69 8.96 23.14 -12.12
N ASP A 70 10.00 23.70 -12.74
CA ASP A 70 10.07 23.97 -14.17
C ASP A 70 10.53 22.72 -14.96
N PRO A 71 9.75 22.22 -15.94
CA PRO A 71 10.07 21.02 -16.70
C PRO A 71 11.45 21.03 -17.39
N GLU A 72 11.87 22.18 -17.94
CA GLU A 72 13.15 22.28 -18.64
C GLU A 72 14.32 22.18 -17.67
N LEU A 73 14.28 22.94 -16.58
CA LEU A 73 15.33 22.88 -15.57
C LEU A 73 15.38 21.51 -14.87
N ILE A 74 14.24 20.84 -14.70
CA ILE A 74 14.18 19.47 -14.19
C ILE A 74 14.89 18.50 -15.14
N ARG A 75 14.60 18.55 -16.46
CA ARG A 75 15.33 17.74 -17.46
C ARG A 75 16.82 18.01 -17.43
N ASN A 76 17.20 19.29 -17.37
CA ASN A 76 18.60 19.69 -17.35
C ASN A 76 19.30 19.15 -16.10
N THR A 77 18.63 19.18 -14.95
CA THR A 77 19.15 18.68 -13.66
C THR A 77 19.24 17.16 -13.59
N CYS A 78 18.19 16.45 -14.00
CA CYS A 78 18.08 15.01 -13.80
C CYS A 78 18.65 14.17 -14.95
N VAL A 79 18.74 14.74 -16.16
CA VAL A 79 19.12 14.01 -17.38
C VAL A 79 20.30 14.68 -18.09
N ARG A 80 20.14 15.90 -18.61
CA ARG A 80 21.12 16.49 -19.54
C ARG A 80 22.48 16.79 -18.89
N HIS A 81 22.46 17.35 -17.67
CA HIS A 81 23.68 17.67 -16.91
C HIS A 81 23.90 16.70 -15.75
N PHE A 82 23.41 15.45 -15.88
CA PHE A 82 23.56 14.45 -14.82
C PHE A 82 25.02 14.23 -14.41
N THR A 83 25.99 14.33 -15.34
CA THR A 83 27.43 14.24 -15.03
C THR A 83 27.91 15.28 -14.02
N SER A 84 27.26 16.44 -13.95
CA SER A 84 27.56 17.49 -12.97
C SER A 84 26.56 17.52 -11.81
N LEU A 85 25.42 16.84 -11.91
CA LEU A 85 24.30 16.84 -10.96
C LEU A 85 23.83 15.42 -10.59
N HIS A 86 24.76 14.47 -10.39
CA HIS A 86 24.41 13.06 -10.15
C HIS A 86 24.23 12.69 -8.68
N ASP A 87 24.77 13.46 -7.73
CA ASP A 87 24.76 13.08 -6.32
C ASP A 87 23.54 13.62 -5.58
N ARG A 88 23.13 12.91 -4.53
CA ARG A 88 22.17 13.42 -3.54
C ARG A 88 22.94 14.09 -2.41
N ILE A 89 22.32 15.05 -1.74
CA ILE A 89 22.90 15.67 -0.55
C ILE A 89 22.76 14.69 0.61
N PRO A 90 23.86 14.26 1.25
CA PRO A 90 23.77 13.40 2.41
C PRO A 90 23.01 14.11 3.55
N PRO A 91 22.28 13.38 4.40
CA PRO A 91 21.81 13.91 5.67
C PRO A 91 22.98 14.58 6.40
N LEU A 92 22.75 15.71 7.07
CA LEU A 92 23.84 16.61 7.51
C LEU A 92 24.83 15.99 8.49
N VAL A 93 24.44 14.87 9.12
CA VAL A 93 25.26 14.09 10.06
C VAL A 93 26.09 13.00 9.36
N ALA A 94 25.84 12.72 8.08
CA ALA A 94 26.63 11.80 7.29
C ALA A 94 27.89 12.45 6.68
N ARG A 95 28.02 13.79 6.63
CA ARG A 95 29.21 14.43 6.05
C ARG A 95 30.48 14.00 6.81
N LYS A 96 31.48 13.54 6.04
CA LYS A 96 32.79 12.98 6.46
C LYS A 96 33.27 13.52 7.82
N GLY A 97 33.44 12.61 8.79
CA GLY A 97 34.05 12.90 10.10
C GLY A 97 33.09 12.99 11.29
N THR A 98 31.77 12.94 11.09
CA THR A 98 30.80 13.17 12.18
C THR A 98 30.37 11.90 12.93
N LEU A 99 30.58 10.71 12.36
CA LEU A 99 30.09 9.43 12.89
C LEU A 99 31.17 8.34 12.94
N ASN A 100 32.44 8.72 13.11
CA ASN A 100 33.56 7.77 13.25
C ASN A 100 33.46 6.84 14.49
N GLU A 101 32.45 6.98 15.34
CA GLU A 101 32.37 6.30 16.64
C GLU A 101 31.31 5.19 16.77
N VAL A 102 30.49 4.93 15.75
CA VAL A 102 29.52 3.82 15.85
C VAL A 102 30.20 2.49 15.46
N ARG A 103 30.85 1.87 16.46
CA ARG A 103 31.41 0.50 16.54
C ARG A 103 32.43 0.06 15.48
N ARG A 104 33.70 -0.13 15.92
CA ARG A 104 34.83 -0.96 15.41
C ARG A 104 35.18 -1.04 13.90
N LYS A 105 34.26 -0.79 12.97
CA LYS A 105 34.51 -0.65 11.53
C LYS A 105 34.33 0.82 11.15
N ARG A 106 35.35 1.46 10.58
CA ARG A 106 35.24 2.81 10.00
C ARG A 106 34.31 2.75 8.78
N VAL A 107 32.99 2.87 8.98
CA VAL A 107 32.03 2.84 7.87
C VAL A 107 31.69 4.27 7.44
N ASP A 108 31.97 4.61 6.18
CA ASP A 108 31.58 5.86 5.55
C ASP A 108 30.09 5.82 5.16
N ILE A 109 29.22 6.44 5.96
CA ILE A 109 27.76 6.50 5.71
C ILE A 109 27.42 7.19 4.38
N VAL A 110 28.30 8.04 3.85
CA VAL A 110 28.11 8.69 2.54
C VAL A 110 28.29 7.70 1.40
N ASN A 111 28.99 6.58 1.60
CA ASN A 111 29.19 5.54 0.61
C ASN A 111 28.80 4.17 1.16
N SER A 112 27.63 4.10 1.81
CA SER A 112 27.13 2.85 2.40
C SER A 112 25.87 2.32 1.74
N ASN A 113 25.11 3.11 0.96
CA ASN A 113 23.91 2.59 0.31
C ASN A 113 23.50 3.34 -0.96
N LEU A 114 22.58 2.77 -1.74
CA LEU A 114 22.03 3.40 -2.97
C LEU A 114 21.49 4.82 -2.76
N LEU A 115 21.02 5.15 -1.56
CA LEU A 115 20.44 6.45 -1.24
C LEU A 115 21.52 7.52 -1.03
N THR A 116 22.61 7.19 -0.34
CA THR A 116 23.66 8.17 0.06
C THR A 116 24.91 8.12 -0.81
N SER A 117 25.24 6.97 -1.39
CA SER A 117 26.45 6.74 -2.20
C SER A 117 26.60 7.74 -3.34
N ARG A 118 27.85 8.04 -3.70
CA ARG A 118 28.23 9.08 -4.65
C ARG A 118 29.00 8.57 -5.86
N GLY A 119 28.94 9.31 -6.96
CA GLY A 119 29.76 9.10 -8.15
C GLY A 119 29.74 7.67 -8.69
N ARG A 120 30.93 7.15 -9.06
CA ARG A 120 31.10 5.81 -9.64
C ARG A 120 30.66 4.69 -8.68
N TYR A 121 30.85 4.85 -7.38
CA TYR A 121 30.45 3.85 -6.41
C TYR A 121 28.92 3.65 -6.41
N TRP A 122 28.15 4.75 -6.42
CA TRP A 122 26.71 4.66 -6.62
C TRP A 122 26.32 3.96 -7.93
N ALA A 123 27.04 4.23 -9.02
CA ALA A 123 26.76 3.59 -10.31
C ALA A 123 26.98 2.06 -10.24
N SER A 124 28.08 1.61 -9.63
CA SER A 124 28.36 0.19 -9.39
C SER A 124 27.30 -0.46 -8.51
N LEU A 125 26.90 0.21 -7.42
CA LEU A 125 25.79 -0.24 -6.57
C LEU A 125 24.52 -0.41 -7.41
N ARG A 126 24.13 0.64 -8.14
CA ARG A 126 22.90 0.64 -8.93
C ARG A 126 22.89 -0.49 -9.96
N ALA A 127 24.00 -0.70 -10.66
CA ALA A 127 24.13 -1.76 -11.66
C ALA A 127 23.94 -3.15 -11.05
N ALA A 128 24.51 -3.40 -9.87
CA ALA A 128 24.39 -4.68 -9.18
C ALA A 128 22.99 -4.93 -8.57
N THR A 129 22.26 -3.88 -8.18
CA THR A 129 20.87 -4.04 -7.65
C THR A 129 19.82 -4.18 -8.75
N GLN A 130 20.08 -3.62 -9.94
CA GLN A 130 19.09 -3.52 -11.03
C GLN A 130 18.43 -4.87 -11.43
N PRO A 131 19.15 -6.02 -11.47
CA PRO A 131 18.58 -7.32 -11.82
C PRO A 131 17.41 -7.77 -10.92
N MET A 132 17.37 -7.35 -9.65
CA MET A 132 16.27 -7.67 -8.72
C MET A 132 14.92 -7.10 -9.15
N PHE A 133 14.92 -6.11 -10.04
CA PHE A 133 13.71 -5.43 -10.50
C PHE A 133 13.41 -5.69 -11.98
N HIS A 134 14.07 -6.70 -12.57
CA HIS A 134 13.75 -7.20 -13.90
C HIS A 134 12.48 -8.06 -13.88
N THR A 135 11.81 -8.18 -15.02
CA THR A 135 10.54 -8.90 -15.20
C THR A 135 10.57 -10.32 -14.64
N SER A 136 11.70 -11.05 -14.79
CA SER A 136 11.84 -12.41 -14.26
C SER A 136 11.82 -12.46 -12.73
N ALA A 137 12.43 -11.48 -12.05
CA ALA A 137 12.40 -11.39 -10.60
C ALA A 137 11.02 -10.93 -10.10
N LEU A 138 10.41 -9.95 -10.76
CA LEU A 138 9.07 -9.45 -10.43
C LEU A 138 7.99 -10.56 -10.36
N ARG A 139 8.00 -11.50 -11.33
CA ARG A 139 7.11 -12.67 -11.31
C ARG A 139 7.20 -13.49 -10.02
N SER A 140 8.39 -13.58 -9.43
CA SER A 140 8.59 -14.31 -8.17
C SER A 140 8.04 -13.58 -6.94
N TYR A 141 7.76 -12.28 -7.05
CA TYR A 141 7.24 -11.45 -5.96
C TYR A 141 5.71 -11.36 -5.91
N ALA A 142 5.01 -11.64 -7.02
CA ALA A 142 3.55 -11.64 -7.02
C ALA A 142 2.91 -12.64 -6.03
N PRO A 143 3.39 -13.90 -5.89
CA PRO A 143 2.84 -14.84 -4.91
C PRO A 143 2.87 -14.34 -3.45
N PRO A 144 4.02 -13.88 -2.89
CA PRO A 144 4.02 -13.35 -1.52
C PRO A 144 3.16 -12.09 -1.38
N MET A 145 3.14 -11.19 -2.38
CA MET A 145 2.24 -10.02 -2.36
C MET A 145 0.76 -10.43 -2.23
N ARG A 146 0.31 -11.44 -3.00
CA ARG A 146 -1.07 -11.96 -2.91
C ARG A 146 -1.35 -12.62 -1.55
N THR A 147 -0.38 -13.36 -1.01
CA THR A 147 -0.50 -13.97 0.32
C THR A 147 -0.72 -12.91 1.39
N HIS A 148 0.09 -11.84 1.39
CA HIS A 148 -0.07 -10.73 2.32
C HIS A 148 -1.34 -9.92 2.09
N ALA A 149 -1.79 -9.77 0.84
CA ALA A 149 -3.09 -9.18 0.53
C ALA A 149 -4.25 -9.96 1.16
N ARG A 150 -4.24 -11.30 1.08
CA ARG A 150 -5.26 -12.16 1.73
C ARG A 150 -5.23 -12.04 3.25
N ARG A 151 -4.05 -11.94 3.85
CA ARG A 151 -3.91 -11.72 5.30
C ARG A 151 -4.49 -10.38 5.72
N LEU A 152 -4.20 -9.33 4.96
CA LEU A 152 -4.79 -8.01 5.19
C LEU A 152 -6.32 -8.06 5.07
N ILE A 153 -6.85 -8.77 4.08
CA ILE A 153 -8.30 -8.95 3.92
C ILE A 153 -8.90 -9.60 5.17
N SER A 154 -8.28 -10.68 5.66
CA SER A 154 -8.74 -11.39 6.87
C SER A 154 -8.66 -10.51 8.12
N GLU A 155 -7.60 -9.71 8.26
CA GLU A 155 -7.45 -8.77 9.38
C GLU A 155 -8.55 -7.69 9.40
N LEU A 156 -9.08 -7.31 8.24
CA LEU A 156 -10.16 -6.33 8.11
C LEU A 156 -11.57 -6.90 8.31
N GLU A 157 -11.76 -8.22 8.35
CA GLU A 157 -13.09 -8.86 8.42
C GLU A 157 -13.91 -8.41 9.63
N SER A 158 -13.28 -8.38 10.81
CA SER A 158 -13.95 -7.98 12.06
C SER A 158 -14.36 -6.49 12.03
N ALA A 159 -13.50 -5.64 11.48
CA ALA A 159 -13.80 -4.21 11.31
C ALA A 159 -14.95 -4.01 10.31
N ALA A 160 -14.95 -4.76 9.21
CA ALA A 160 -16.00 -4.72 8.20
C ALA A 160 -17.36 -5.21 8.75
N ALA A 161 -17.37 -6.25 9.59
CA ALA A 161 -18.59 -6.77 10.20
C ALA A 161 -19.19 -5.83 11.25
N SER A 162 -18.35 -5.08 11.97
CA SER A 162 -18.77 -4.16 13.03
C SER A 162 -19.00 -2.71 12.54
N GLY A 163 -18.57 -2.37 11.33
CA GLY A 163 -18.55 -0.99 10.84
C GLY A 163 -17.57 -0.10 11.60
N GLN A 164 -16.58 -0.68 12.29
CA GLN A 164 -15.62 0.05 13.09
C GLN A 164 -14.68 0.90 12.21
N VAL A 165 -14.36 2.10 12.69
CA VAL A 165 -13.31 2.93 12.08
C VAL A 165 -11.94 2.36 12.39
N VAL A 166 -11.12 2.18 11.35
CA VAL A 166 -9.73 1.71 11.44
C VAL A 166 -8.79 2.72 10.80
N ASP A 167 -7.56 2.81 11.32
CA ASP A 167 -6.49 3.54 10.65
C ASP A 167 -5.83 2.64 9.61
N LEU A 168 -6.23 2.83 8.35
CA LEU A 168 -5.79 1.98 7.26
C LEU A 168 -4.30 2.16 6.96
N HIS A 169 -3.75 3.35 7.21
CA HIS A 169 -2.32 3.64 6.98
C HIS A 169 -1.42 2.78 7.85
N ALA A 170 -1.74 2.64 9.14
CA ALA A 170 -0.99 1.80 10.06
C ALA A 170 -1.06 0.30 9.71
N ILE A 171 -2.23 -0.17 9.27
CA ILE A 171 -2.44 -1.58 8.89
C ILE A 171 -1.69 -1.89 7.59
N ILE A 172 -1.88 -1.09 6.54
CA ILE A 172 -1.16 -1.25 5.25
C ILE A 172 0.36 -1.17 5.47
N GLY A 173 0.81 -0.29 6.37
CA GLY A 173 2.22 -0.22 6.75
C GLY A 173 2.74 -1.60 7.20
N ARG A 174 2.06 -2.26 8.14
CA ARG A 174 2.51 -3.59 8.60
C ARG A 174 2.54 -4.62 7.46
N THR A 175 1.58 -4.56 6.54
CA THR A 175 1.52 -5.46 5.38
C THR A 175 2.66 -5.22 4.39
N THR A 176 2.91 -3.97 4.00
CA THR A 176 4.01 -3.61 3.07
C THR A 176 5.39 -3.94 3.66
N LEU A 177 5.55 -3.80 4.98
CA LEU A 177 6.76 -4.27 5.66
C LEU A 177 6.94 -5.79 5.51
N ALA A 178 5.88 -6.56 5.73
CA ALA A 178 5.92 -8.02 5.58
C ALA A 178 6.20 -8.45 4.12
N ILE A 179 5.61 -7.75 3.14
CA ILE A 179 5.86 -7.98 1.71
C ILE A 179 7.34 -7.76 1.38
N ILE A 180 7.91 -6.61 1.77
CA ILE A 180 9.32 -6.34 1.46
C ILE A 180 10.26 -7.29 2.23
N SER A 181 9.90 -7.72 3.45
CA SER A 181 10.64 -8.76 4.18
C SER A 181 10.68 -10.08 3.44
N GLU A 182 9.52 -10.56 2.98
CA GLU A 182 9.44 -11.85 2.31
C GLU A 182 10.06 -11.80 0.92
N THR A 183 9.83 -10.74 0.15
CA THR A 183 10.36 -10.61 -1.21
C THR A 183 11.85 -10.28 -1.26
N ALA A 184 12.37 -9.48 -0.32
CA ALA A 184 13.80 -9.11 -0.31
C ALA A 184 14.68 -10.16 0.39
N LEU A 185 14.17 -10.85 1.43
CA LEU A 185 14.96 -11.78 2.23
C LEU A 185 14.47 -13.24 2.17
N GLY A 186 13.34 -13.52 1.51
CA GLY A 186 12.74 -14.86 1.48
C GLY A 186 12.04 -15.25 2.79
N VAL A 187 11.79 -14.28 3.68
CA VAL A 187 11.28 -14.55 5.03
C VAL A 187 9.98 -13.83 5.30
N ASP A 188 8.93 -14.62 5.46
CA ASP A 188 7.65 -14.18 5.99
C ASP A 188 7.76 -13.85 7.49
N ILE A 189 7.72 -12.56 7.81
CA ILE A 189 7.59 -12.05 9.17
C ILE A 189 6.11 -11.81 9.43
N ASP A 190 5.56 -12.51 10.43
CA ASP A 190 4.20 -12.26 10.86
C ASP A 190 4.12 -10.89 11.58
N THR A 191 3.65 -9.87 10.87
CA THR A 191 3.40 -8.51 11.41
C THR A 191 1.96 -8.32 11.90
N SER A 192 1.13 -9.38 11.88
CA SER A 192 -0.29 -9.32 12.25
C SER A 192 -0.54 -9.43 13.76
N ARG A 193 0.40 -9.99 14.53
CA ARG A 193 0.27 -10.16 15.98
C ARG A 193 1.00 -9.07 16.76
N PRO A 194 0.47 -8.62 17.92
CA PRO A 194 1.24 -7.77 18.82
C PRO A 194 2.50 -8.50 19.25
N PHE A 195 3.64 -7.90 18.96
CA PHE A 195 4.98 -8.47 19.15
C PHE A 195 5.22 -8.83 20.62
N LYS A 196 5.43 -10.11 20.92
CA LYS A 196 5.62 -10.66 22.26
C LYS A 196 7.10 -10.95 22.55
N ASN A 197 8.05 -10.10 22.17
CA ASN A 197 9.49 -10.24 22.52
C ASN A 197 10.03 -11.70 22.40
N GLN A 198 9.61 -12.45 21.37
CA GLN A 198 10.14 -13.80 21.09
C GLN A 198 11.25 -13.74 20.01
N PRO A 199 12.19 -14.70 19.98
CA PRO A 199 13.13 -14.84 18.88
C PRO A 199 12.41 -14.93 17.53
N GLY A 200 12.80 -14.12 16.55
CA GLY A 200 12.17 -14.07 15.22
C GLY A 200 10.96 -13.14 15.08
N GLU A 201 10.52 -12.47 16.16
CA GLU A 201 9.53 -11.40 16.12
C GLU A 201 10.20 -10.01 16.14
N VAL A 202 9.65 -9.06 15.39
CA VAL A 202 10.17 -7.67 15.32
C VAL A 202 9.58 -6.87 16.49
N PRO A 203 10.34 -6.39 17.49
CA PRO A 203 9.74 -5.71 18.64
C PRO A 203 8.83 -4.52 18.22
N ALA A 204 7.70 -4.30 18.89
CA ALA A 204 6.79 -3.17 18.59
C ALA A 204 7.50 -1.81 18.60
N SER A 205 8.55 -1.69 19.42
CA SER A 205 9.43 -0.52 19.50
C SER A 205 10.23 -0.27 18.22
N VAL A 206 10.53 -1.31 17.43
CA VAL A 206 11.18 -1.21 16.11
C VAL A 206 10.20 -0.68 15.07
N PHE A 207 8.96 -1.17 15.05
CA PHE A 207 7.93 -0.63 14.15
C PHE A 207 7.60 0.84 14.50
N ALA A 208 7.43 1.13 15.78
CA ALA A 208 7.24 2.50 16.27
C ALA A 208 8.43 3.41 15.96
N SER A 209 9.67 2.89 15.97
CA SER A 209 10.84 3.68 15.62
C SER A 209 10.96 3.96 14.12
N LEU A 210 10.60 3.00 13.26
CA LEU A 210 10.48 3.21 11.82
C LEU A 210 9.40 4.25 11.50
N GLN A 211 8.23 4.18 12.14
CA GLN A 211 7.17 5.20 11.98
C GLN A 211 7.61 6.57 12.48
N THR A 212 8.30 6.63 13.62
CA THR A 212 8.82 7.89 14.17
C THR A 212 9.87 8.49 13.23
N GLN A 213 10.73 7.69 12.58
CA GLN A 213 11.76 8.17 11.65
C GLN A 213 11.21 9.00 10.49
N PHE A 214 10.05 8.62 9.95
CA PHE A 214 9.46 9.30 8.80
C PHE A 214 8.48 10.41 9.17
N ARG A 215 7.82 10.29 10.33
CA ARG A 215 6.87 11.31 10.82
C ARG A 215 7.60 12.47 11.50
N ASP A 216 8.69 12.19 12.21
CA ASP A 216 9.45 13.22 12.88
C ASP A 216 10.29 13.99 11.86
N GLN A 217 9.97 15.27 11.66
CA GLN A 217 10.73 16.24 10.86
C GLN A 217 12.18 16.44 11.36
N ALA A 218 12.65 15.62 12.31
CA ALA A 218 13.95 15.64 12.95
C ALA A 218 15.13 15.50 11.98
N MET A 219 14.91 14.95 10.77
CA MET A 219 15.86 14.95 9.65
C MET A 219 16.25 16.35 9.18
N LEU A 220 15.36 17.33 9.37
CA LEU A 220 15.67 18.72 9.08
C LEU A 220 16.38 19.34 10.29
N PRO A 221 17.58 19.90 10.10
CA PRO A 221 18.38 20.57 11.15
C PRO A 221 17.70 21.84 11.71
N THR A 222 16.48 22.15 11.27
CA THR A 222 15.73 23.37 11.57
C THR A 222 15.11 23.34 12.97
N LYS A 223 14.82 22.14 13.52
CA LYS A 223 14.08 22.00 14.80
C LYS A 223 14.97 21.94 16.05
N ASN A 224 16.23 21.54 15.97
CA ASN A 224 17.14 21.42 17.13
C ASN A 224 18.27 22.46 17.11
N LEU A 225 18.75 22.85 18.30
CA LEU A 225 19.75 23.91 18.45
C LEU A 225 21.07 23.55 17.75
N GLY A 226 21.52 22.30 17.88
CA GLY A 226 22.73 21.79 17.21
C GLY A 226 22.67 21.81 15.68
N GLY A 227 21.53 21.44 15.06
CA GLY A 227 21.35 21.51 13.61
C GLY A 227 21.27 22.95 13.10
N ARG A 228 20.62 23.84 13.85
CA ARG A 228 20.58 25.28 13.55
C ARG A 228 21.99 25.86 13.60
N LEU A 229 22.74 25.59 14.66
CA LEU A 229 24.14 25.96 14.80
C LEU A 229 24.96 25.43 13.62
N TYR A 230 24.82 24.15 13.26
CA TYR A 230 25.52 23.56 12.10
C TYR A 230 25.29 24.36 10.81
N LEU A 231 24.04 24.67 10.47
CA LEU A 231 23.72 25.37 9.24
C LEU A 231 24.12 26.85 9.26
N THR A 232 24.18 27.47 10.44
CA THR A 232 24.61 28.86 10.62
C THR A 232 26.13 29.03 10.75
N LEU A 233 26.85 28.00 11.20
CA LEU A 233 28.30 28.05 11.40
C LEU A 233 29.06 28.09 10.06
N PRO A 234 30.18 28.83 10.00
CA PRO A 234 31.06 28.83 8.83
C PRO A 234 31.54 27.41 8.51
N PHE A 235 31.59 27.06 7.22
CA PHE A 235 32.00 25.72 6.79
C PHE A 235 33.40 25.31 7.28
N TRP A 236 34.30 26.29 7.49
CA TRP A 236 35.66 26.07 8.00
C TRP A 236 35.71 25.88 9.52
N LEU A 237 34.75 26.41 10.29
CA LEU A 237 34.63 26.16 11.73
C LEU A 237 33.85 24.87 12.04
N ARG A 238 33.01 24.39 11.12
CA ARG A 238 32.22 23.16 11.27
C ARG A 238 33.06 21.96 11.73
N PRO A 239 34.18 21.57 11.08
CA PRO A 239 34.92 20.37 11.49
C PRO A 239 35.50 20.45 12.91
N TYR A 240 35.72 21.66 13.46
CA TYR A 240 36.28 21.86 14.79
C TYR A 240 35.21 21.98 15.88
N LEU A 241 34.07 22.64 15.59
CA LEU A 241 33.01 22.87 16.57
C LEU A 241 32.00 21.72 16.66
N LEU A 242 31.83 20.94 15.57
CA LEU A 242 30.85 19.86 15.53
C LEU A 242 31.12 18.73 16.53
N PRO A 243 32.36 18.20 16.66
CA PRO A 243 32.64 17.15 17.64
C PRO A 243 32.34 17.60 19.08
N VAL A 244 32.56 18.88 19.37
CA VAL A 244 32.29 19.47 20.69
C VAL A 244 30.80 19.64 20.93
N LEU A 245 30.07 20.21 19.96
CA LEU A 245 28.62 20.41 20.07
C LEU A 245 27.85 19.08 20.19
N PHE A 246 28.27 18.05 19.44
CA PHE A 246 27.66 16.72 19.49
C PHE A 246 28.02 15.90 20.73
N ARG A 247 29.02 16.33 21.51
CA ARG A 247 29.38 15.70 22.80
C ARG A 247 28.44 16.11 23.94
N PHE A 248 27.87 17.32 23.89
CA PHE A 248 26.97 17.83 24.94
C PHE A 248 25.48 17.64 24.63
N GLU A 249 25.09 17.69 23.36
CA GLU A 249 23.78 17.25 22.87
C GLU A 249 24.00 16.33 21.65
N PRO A 250 24.07 14.98 21.82
CA PRO A 250 23.97 14.11 20.67
C PRO A 250 22.64 14.43 19.99
N PRO A 251 22.65 14.86 18.72
CA PRO A 251 21.45 15.38 18.10
C PRO A 251 20.44 14.23 18.09
N ARG A 252 19.16 14.54 18.31
CA ARG A 252 18.08 13.55 18.12
C ARG A 252 18.24 12.79 16.80
N LEU A 253 18.89 13.41 15.79
CA LEU A 253 19.30 12.78 14.55
C LEU A 253 20.27 11.59 14.70
N THR A 254 21.32 11.69 15.53
CA THR A 254 22.26 10.57 15.77
C THR A 254 21.58 9.46 16.55
N ARG A 255 20.73 9.80 17.52
CA ARG A 255 19.89 8.80 18.20
C ARG A 255 18.88 8.16 17.24
N ALA A 256 18.22 8.94 16.39
CA ALA A 256 17.29 8.43 15.39
C ALA A 256 18.00 7.51 14.39
N PHE A 257 19.14 7.91 13.80
CA PHE A 257 19.93 7.04 12.93
C PHE A 257 20.43 5.78 13.64
N ALA A 258 20.86 5.88 14.90
CA ALA A 258 21.26 4.72 15.69
C ALA A 258 20.08 3.78 15.99
N ILE A 259 18.91 4.33 16.33
CA ILE A 259 17.68 3.58 16.57
C ILE A 259 17.22 2.91 15.27
N VAL A 260 17.28 3.60 14.13
CA VAL A 260 16.93 3.08 12.81
C VAL A 260 17.86 1.95 12.41
N ALA A 261 19.17 2.19 12.45
CA ALA A 261 20.17 1.16 12.19
C ALA A 261 19.91 -0.05 13.12
N SER A 262 19.70 0.18 14.42
CA SER A 262 19.40 -0.92 15.35
C SER A 262 18.07 -1.64 15.04
N GLY A 263 17.02 -0.92 14.65
CA GLY A 263 15.71 -1.49 14.35
C GLY A 263 15.71 -2.30 13.06
N THR A 264 16.32 -1.78 12.00
CA THR A 264 16.49 -2.53 10.76
C THR A 264 17.49 -3.67 10.90
N SER A 265 18.56 -3.53 11.71
CA SER A 265 19.46 -4.66 12.00
C SER A 265 18.74 -5.75 12.81
N ILE A 266 17.88 -5.40 13.78
CA ILE A 266 17.02 -6.37 14.49
C ILE A 266 16.06 -7.06 13.52
N LEU A 267 15.44 -6.32 12.61
CA LEU A 267 14.56 -6.87 11.57
C LEU A 267 15.31 -7.87 10.69
N ILE A 268 16.52 -7.49 10.26
CA ILE A 268 17.41 -8.34 9.47
C ILE A 268 17.81 -9.59 10.27
N GLU A 269 18.22 -9.44 11.53
CA GLU A 269 18.59 -10.55 12.41
C GLU A 269 17.40 -11.52 12.63
N ALA A 270 16.20 -10.98 12.83
CA ALA A 270 14.97 -11.77 12.97
C ALA A 270 14.65 -12.55 11.69
N CYS A 271 14.80 -11.93 10.52
CA CYS A 271 14.67 -12.61 9.24
C CYS A 271 15.69 -13.75 9.11
N VAL A 272 16.97 -13.46 9.34
CA VAL A 272 18.04 -14.46 9.24
C VAL A 272 17.82 -15.62 10.20
N ALA A 273 17.39 -15.36 11.44
CA ALA A 273 17.08 -16.40 12.42
C ALA A 273 15.93 -17.31 11.93
N ARG A 274 14.84 -16.71 11.46
CA ARG A 274 13.65 -17.44 10.99
C ARG A 274 13.89 -18.20 9.69
N ALA A 275 14.77 -17.71 8.82
CA ALA A 275 15.22 -18.45 7.64
C ALA A 275 15.96 -19.74 8.04
N LYS A 276 16.89 -19.63 9.00
CA LYS A 276 17.63 -20.79 9.54
C LYS A 276 16.72 -21.81 10.20
N GLU A 277 15.72 -21.37 10.97
CA GLU A 277 14.74 -22.25 11.61
C GLU A 277 13.93 -23.10 10.61
N LYS A 278 13.62 -22.55 9.45
CA LYS A 278 12.85 -23.25 8.41
C LYS A 278 13.69 -24.22 7.57
N GLY A 279 14.98 -24.39 7.87
CA GLY A 279 15.89 -25.20 7.06
C GLY A 279 16.01 -24.71 5.62
N LEU A 280 15.59 -23.46 5.37
CA LEU A 280 15.82 -22.80 4.11
C LEU A 280 17.31 -22.53 4.08
N GLU A 281 18.03 -23.12 3.13
CA GLU A 281 19.24 -22.46 2.66
C GLU A 281 18.79 -21.06 2.31
N VAL A 282 19.35 -20.05 2.99
CA VAL A 282 19.04 -18.67 2.66
C VAL A 282 19.70 -18.41 1.32
N THR A 283 19.11 -18.94 0.25
CA THR A 283 19.64 -18.96 -1.11
C THR A 283 19.63 -17.58 -1.75
N ALA A 284 19.08 -16.57 -1.05
CA ALA A 284 19.25 -15.15 -1.33
C ALA A 284 20.19 -14.41 -0.35
N LEU A 285 20.62 -15.06 0.74
CA LEU A 285 21.50 -14.50 1.77
C LEU A 285 22.42 -15.60 2.31
N ASP A 286 23.25 -16.18 1.43
CA ASP A 286 24.39 -16.95 1.91
C ASP A 286 25.15 -16.06 2.90
N SER A 287 25.64 -16.63 4.00
CA SER A 287 26.11 -15.95 5.23
C SER A 287 27.12 -14.81 5.07
N ASP A 288 27.55 -14.53 3.84
CA ASP A 288 28.51 -13.53 3.40
C ASP A 288 27.88 -12.43 2.49
N TRP A 289 26.55 -12.38 2.31
CA TRP A 289 25.85 -11.36 1.50
C TRP A 289 26.34 -11.24 0.02
N LYS A 290 26.86 -12.33 -0.54
CA LYS A 290 27.68 -12.39 -1.79
C LYS A 290 27.00 -12.04 -3.13
N TRP A 291 25.76 -11.56 -3.14
CA TRP A 291 25.11 -11.09 -4.38
C TRP A 291 25.82 -9.89 -5.00
N TRP A 292 26.52 -9.11 -4.18
CA TRP A 292 27.30 -7.98 -4.64
C TRP A 292 28.75 -8.37 -4.86
N PRO A 293 29.42 -7.85 -5.91
CA PRO A 293 30.88 -7.91 -6.04
C PRO A 293 31.58 -7.68 -4.69
N GLU A 294 32.69 -8.39 -4.43
CA GLU A 294 33.48 -8.28 -3.17
C GLU A 294 33.77 -6.81 -2.80
N GLU A 295 33.93 -5.95 -3.79
CA GLU A 295 34.13 -4.50 -3.69
C GLU A 295 32.99 -3.74 -2.98
N VAL A 296 31.83 -4.35 -2.83
CA VAL A 296 30.62 -3.77 -2.23
C VAL A 296 30.16 -4.52 -0.97
N GLU A 297 30.72 -5.71 -0.71
CA GLU A 297 30.33 -6.61 0.38
C GLU A 297 30.23 -5.90 1.75
N ALA A 298 31.12 -4.93 1.99
CA ALA A 298 31.17 -4.10 3.18
C ALA A 298 29.91 -3.25 3.45
N THR A 299 28.96 -3.17 2.50
CA THR A 299 27.78 -2.30 2.59
C THR A 299 26.44 -3.03 2.50
N ASN A 300 26.44 -4.36 2.38
CA ASN A 300 25.22 -5.13 2.11
C ASN A 300 24.12 -4.95 3.17
N GLU A 301 24.50 -4.88 4.44
CA GLU A 301 23.57 -4.56 5.53
C GLU A 301 22.86 -3.22 5.27
N PHE A 302 23.60 -2.15 4.97
CA PHE A 302 23.04 -0.82 4.70
C PHE A 302 22.19 -0.77 3.42
N GLN A 303 22.49 -1.57 2.41
CA GLN A 303 21.64 -1.69 1.22
C GLN A 303 20.28 -2.28 1.58
N ILE A 304 20.27 -3.33 2.39
CA ILE A 304 19.05 -4.02 2.79
C ILE A 304 18.21 -3.14 3.71
N GLN A 305 18.84 -2.44 4.66
CA GLN A 305 18.17 -1.39 5.43
C GLN A 305 17.50 -0.35 4.50
N THR A 306 18.16 0.02 3.40
CA THR A 306 17.60 0.95 2.41
C THR A 306 16.41 0.35 1.66
N MET A 307 16.45 -0.95 1.32
CA MET A 307 15.32 -1.63 0.66
C MET A 307 14.10 -1.71 1.56
N PHE A 308 14.29 -2.09 2.84
CA PHE A 308 13.21 -2.09 3.84
C PHE A 308 12.59 -0.71 3.99
N LEU A 309 13.42 0.30 4.22
CA LEU A 309 12.97 1.66 4.42
C LEU A 309 12.20 2.19 3.20
N ALA A 310 12.68 1.89 1.99
CA ALA A 310 12.04 2.31 0.75
C ALA A 310 10.73 1.57 0.48
N GLY A 311 10.68 0.24 0.61
CA GLY A 311 9.55 -0.60 0.25
C GLY A 311 8.39 -0.55 1.25
N TYR A 312 8.67 -0.35 2.55
CA TYR A 312 7.65 -0.26 3.58
C TYR A 312 6.81 1.03 3.43
N GLU A 313 7.42 2.18 3.69
CA GLU A 313 6.61 3.37 3.98
C GLU A 313 6.08 4.05 2.71
N THR A 314 6.83 4.00 1.60
CA THR A 314 6.39 4.66 0.36
C THR A 314 5.18 3.96 -0.28
N SER A 315 5.17 2.63 -0.32
CA SER A 315 4.03 1.84 -0.78
C SER A 315 2.84 2.01 0.15
N ALA A 316 3.07 2.03 1.47
CA ALA A 316 2.00 2.25 2.44
C ALA A 316 1.33 3.62 2.25
N ASN A 317 2.13 4.68 2.10
CA ASN A 317 1.62 6.03 1.82
C ASN A 317 0.84 6.06 0.50
N ALA A 318 1.40 5.52 -0.59
CA ALA A 318 0.76 5.54 -1.89
C ALA A 318 -0.59 4.79 -1.91
N LEU A 319 -0.66 3.59 -1.33
CA LEU A 319 -1.91 2.84 -1.27
C LEU A 319 -2.95 3.52 -0.38
N SER A 320 -2.52 4.03 0.78
CA SER A 320 -3.41 4.74 1.71
C SER A 320 -3.98 6.01 1.08
N PHE A 321 -3.16 6.77 0.34
CA PHE A 321 -3.64 7.95 -0.40
C PHE A 321 -4.58 7.57 -1.54
N ALA A 322 -4.35 6.46 -2.26
CA ALA A 322 -5.27 6.00 -3.30
C ALA A 322 -6.64 5.65 -2.72
N ILE A 323 -6.67 4.93 -1.59
CA ILE A 323 -7.92 4.58 -0.90
C ILE A 323 -8.62 5.82 -0.33
N HIS A 324 -7.86 6.77 0.24
CA HIS A 324 -8.38 8.08 0.64
C HIS A 324 -9.01 8.85 -0.53
N CYS A 325 -8.37 8.83 -1.69
CA CYS A 325 -8.94 9.46 -2.89
C CYS A 325 -10.25 8.80 -3.29
N LEU A 326 -10.28 7.48 -3.39
CA LEU A 326 -11.48 6.74 -3.80
C LEU A 326 -12.64 6.89 -2.81
N SER A 327 -12.37 6.85 -1.50
CA SER A 327 -13.41 6.95 -0.47
C SER A 327 -14.16 8.29 -0.49
N HIS A 328 -13.50 9.35 -0.98
CA HIS A 328 -14.10 10.67 -1.19
C HIS A 328 -14.66 10.90 -2.60
N HIS A 329 -14.48 9.95 -3.54
CA HIS A 329 -14.90 10.08 -4.94
C HIS A 329 -15.70 8.86 -5.41
N PRO A 330 -16.99 8.72 -5.01
CA PRO A 330 -17.81 7.54 -5.31
C PRO A 330 -17.93 7.21 -6.80
N LYS A 331 -17.88 8.21 -7.69
CA LYS A 331 -17.90 7.99 -9.14
C LYS A 331 -16.64 7.30 -9.67
N ALA A 332 -15.47 7.65 -9.12
CA ALA A 332 -14.22 6.99 -9.47
C ALA A 332 -14.16 5.59 -8.83
N GLU A 333 -14.65 5.45 -7.60
CA GLU A 333 -14.80 4.15 -6.94
C GLU A 333 -15.70 3.21 -7.76
N ALA A 334 -16.85 3.68 -8.25
CA ALA A 334 -17.75 2.89 -9.07
C ALA A 334 -17.08 2.36 -10.35
N LYS A 335 -16.35 3.21 -11.08
CA LYS A 335 -15.60 2.79 -12.28
C LYS A 335 -14.49 1.80 -11.98
N LEU A 336 -13.79 1.98 -10.85
CA LEU A 336 -12.79 1.03 -10.39
C LEU A 336 -13.45 -0.33 -10.10
N MET A 337 -14.61 -0.33 -9.43
CA MET A 337 -15.37 -1.55 -9.15
C MET A 337 -15.83 -2.24 -10.44
N GLU A 338 -16.34 -1.49 -11.44
CA GLU A 338 -16.71 -2.05 -12.75
C GLU A 338 -15.53 -2.80 -13.40
N GLU A 339 -14.33 -2.22 -13.39
CA GLU A 339 -13.12 -2.89 -13.90
C GLU A 339 -12.75 -4.14 -13.07
N ILE A 340 -12.78 -4.04 -11.75
CA ILE A 340 -12.43 -5.13 -10.84
C ILE A 340 -13.40 -6.30 -10.97
N ASP A 341 -14.68 -6.01 -11.16
CA ASP A 341 -15.72 -7.01 -11.29
C ASP A 341 -15.67 -7.69 -12.67
N ALA A 342 -15.43 -6.93 -13.74
CA ALA A 342 -15.21 -7.47 -15.08
C ALA A 342 -13.94 -8.36 -15.19
N THR A 343 -13.02 -8.23 -14.23
CA THR A 343 -11.74 -8.96 -14.17
C THR A 343 -11.62 -9.84 -12.93
N ARG A 344 -12.75 -10.15 -12.28
CA ARG A 344 -12.79 -10.84 -10.98
C ARG A 344 -12.08 -12.19 -11.01
N ASP A 345 -12.28 -12.96 -12.09
CA ASP A 345 -11.75 -14.31 -12.24
C ASP A 345 -10.30 -14.33 -12.74
N LEU A 346 -9.77 -13.16 -13.14
CA LEU A 346 -8.37 -13.08 -13.58
C LEU A 346 -7.42 -13.23 -12.38
N PRO A 347 -6.36 -14.05 -12.52
CA PRO A 347 -5.32 -14.13 -11.51
C PRO A 347 -4.57 -12.80 -11.42
N LEU A 348 -4.21 -12.35 -10.22
CA LEU A 348 -3.41 -11.15 -10.00
C LEU A 348 -1.92 -11.47 -10.21
N GLU A 349 -1.57 -11.72 -11.47
CA GLU A 349 -0.22 -11.98 -11.97
C GLU A 349 0.24 -10.86 -12.89
N LEU A 350 1.56 -10.75 -13.10
CA LEU A 350 2.18 -9.68 -13.87
C LEU A 350 1.57 -9.56 -15.27
N GLU A 351 1.28 -10.69 -15.92
CA GLU A 351 0.66 -10.80 -17.24
C GLU A 351 -0.79 -10.30 -17.26
N SER A 352 -1.52 -10.45 -16.16
CA SER A 352 -2.91 -10.00 -16.05
C SER A 352 -3.03 -8.52 -15.74
N LEU A 353 -1.96 -7.87 -15.23
CA LEU A 353 -1.99 -6.47 -14.81
C LEU A 353 -2.37 -5.48 -15.93
N ASP A 354 -2.21 -5.86 -17.19
CA ASP A 354 -2.61 -5.06 -18.36
C ASP A 354 -4.14 -4.87 -18.49
N HIS A 355 -4.94 -5.68 -17.79
CA HIS A 355 -6.40 -5.56 -17.73
C HIS A 355 -6.88 -4.51 -16.70
N PHE A 356 -5.99 -4.04 -15.82
CA PHE A 356 -6.31 -3.14 -14.71
C PHE A 356 -5.90 -1.68 -15.02
N LYS A 357 -6.35 -1.16 -16.16
CA LYS A 357 -5.95 0.16 -16.69
C LYS A 357 -6.51 1.31 -15.85
N TYR A 358 -7.76 1.22 -15.41
CA TYR A 358 -8.38 2.20 -14.53
C TYR A 358 -7.79 2.17 -13.14
N THR A 359 -7.48 0.98 -12.62
CA THR A 359 -6.72 0.79 -11.38
C THR A 359 -5.36 1.50 -11.45
N GLU A 360 -4.61 1.31 -12.53
CA GLU A 360 -3.36 2.03 -12.76
C GLU A 360 -3.59 3.54 -12.83
N ALA A 361 -4.65 4.00 -13.51
CA ALA A 361 -4.97 5.40 -13.63
C ALA A 361 -5.31 6.05 -12.28
N VAL A 362 -6.04 5.34 -11.42
CA VAL A 362 -6.35 5.71 -10.02
C VAL A 362 -5.07 5.85 -9.20
N LEU A 363 -4.18 4.86 -9.27
CA LEU A 363 -2.90 4.89 -8.56
C LEU A 363 -2.03 6.05 -9.04
N ASN A 364 -1.94 6.29 -10.34
CA ASN A 364 -1.16 7.38 -10.92
C ASN A 364 -1.72 8.76 -10.53
N GLU A 365 -3.04 8.94 -10.52
CA GLU A 365 -3.66 10.20 -10.08
C GLU A 365 -3.48 10.42 -8.57
N ALA A 366 -3.56 9.37 -7.76
CA ALA A 366 -3.24 9.45 -6.33
C ALA A 366 -1.77 9.83 -6.12
N LEU A 367 -0.83 9.23 -6.86
CA LEU A 367 0.59 9.59 -6.84
C LEU A 367 0.85 11.01 -7.38
N ARG A 368 -0.02 11.54 -8.26
CA ARG A 368 0.06 12.93 -8.72
C ARG A 368 -0.27 13.88 -7.57
N LEU A 369 -1.39 13.65 -6.89
CA LEU A 369 -1.85 14.48 -5.78
C LEU A 369 -0.97 14.31 -4.52
N PHE A 370 -0.62 13.09 -4.16
CA PHE A 370 0.08 12.77 -2.92
C PHE A 370 1.35 11.96 -3.19
N PRO A 371 2.35 12.52 -3.92
CA PRO A 371 3.58 11.80 -4.22
C PRO A 371 4.39 11.57 -2.93
N PRO A 372 4.69 10.32 -2.54
CA PRO A 372 5.57 10.07 -1.40
C PRO A 372 6.93 10.77 -1.57
N GLY A 373 7.46 10.81 -2.80
CA GLY A 373 8.64 11.58 -3.20
C GLY A 373 8.35 13.04 -3.57
N ALA A 374 7.61 13.79 -2.76
CA ALA A 374 7.15 15.16 -3.05
C ALA A 374 8.27 16.16 -3.40
N VAL A 375 9.45 16.00 -2.80
CA VAL A 375 10.65 16.79 -3.09
C VAL A 375 11.86 15.87 -3.11
N PHE A 376 12.70 16.00 -4.13
CA PHE A 376 13.99 15.32 -4.18
C PHE A 376 15.06 16.26 -4.72
N ALA A 377 16.33 16.06 -4.33
CA ALA A 377 17.40 16.98 -4.67
C ALA A 377 18.58 16.31 -5.38
N ARG A 378 19.34 17.13 -6.10
CA ARG A 378 20.70 16.85 -6.57
C ARG A 378 21.68 17.86 -6.01
N GLU A 379 22.92 17.44 -5.80
CA GLU A 379 24.05 18.32 -5.50
C GLU A 379 24.82 18.59 -6.80
N ALA A 380 25.13 19.86 -7.07
CA ALA A 380 26.07 20.21 -8.12
C ALA A 380 27.48 19.78 -7.72
N ASN A 381 28.05 18.80 -8.40
CA ASN A 381 29.41 18.32 -8.15
C ASN A 381 30.47 19.21 -8.81
N ASP A 382 30.06 19.96 -9.83
CA ASP A 382 30.84 20.95 -10.56
C ASP A 382 30.00 22.22 -10.81
N ASP A 383 30.65 23.29 -11.24
CA ASP A 383 29.93 24.46 -11.73
C ASP A 383 29.25 24.10 -13.05
N CYS A 384 27.94 24.32 -13.13
CA CYS A 384 27.11 23.85 -14.22
C CYS A 384 26.15 24.95 -14.67
N GLU A 385 26.14 25.25 -15.98
CA GLU A 385 25.12 26.08 -16.60
C GLU A 385 23.87 25.23 -16.81
N VAL A 386 22.81 25.53 -16.06
CA VAL A 386 21.58 24.71 -16.05
C VAL A 386 20.47 25.27 -16.94
N LEU A 387 20.58 26.54 -17.33
CA LEU A 387 19.80 27.24 -18.36
C LEU A 387 20.73 28.31 -18.98
N PRO A 388 20.45 28.82 -20.20
CA PRO A 388 21.26 29.86 -20.81
C PRO A 388 21.47 31.07 -19.86
N GLY A 389 22.73 31.37 -19.54
CA GLY A 389 23.12 32.45 -18.64
C GLY A 389 22.87 32.18 -17.15
N THR A 390 22.39 31.00 -16.78
CA THR A 390 22.02 30.64 -15.40
C THR A 390 22.89 29.49 -14.88
N TRP A 391 23.70 29.79 -13.87
CA TRP A 391 24.70 28.87 -13.34
C TRP A 391 24.38 28.40 -11.93
N VAL A 392 24.52 27.10 -11.71
CA VAL A 392 24.53 26.46 -10.39
C VAL A 392 25.98 26.11 -10.06
N ARG A 393 26.47 26.61 -8.93
CA ARG A 393 27.86 26.38 -8.50
C ARG A 393 28.00 25.07 -7.75
N LYS A 394 29.20 24.49 -7.79
CA LYS A 394 29.58 23.32 -7.00
C LYS A 394 29.15 23.44 -5.53
N GLY A 395 28.54 22.37 -5.03
CA GLY A 395 28.00 22.24 -3.68
C GLY A 395 26.63 22.89 -3.47
N THR A 396 26.01 23.45 -4.51
CA THR A 396 24.64 23.97 -4.45
C THR A 396 23.65 22.83 -4.59
N SER A 397 22.56 22.88 -3.81
CA SER A 397 21.44 21.95 -3.97
C SER A 397 20.48 22.45 -5.04
N VAL A 398 20.07 21.55 -5.93
CA VAL A 398 18.93 21.75 -6.83
C VAL A 398 17.83 20.79 -6.40
N ALA A 399 16.80 21.31 -5.75
CA ALA A 399 15.63 20.58 -5.29
C ALA A 399 14.52 20.64 -6.34
N VAL A 400 14.05 19.48 -6.78
CA VAL A 400 12.89 19.32 -7.63
C VAL A 400 11.65 19.20 -6.73
N ASN A 401 10.70 20.11 -6.93
CA ASN A 401 9.44 20.16 -6.21
C ASN A 401 8.35 19.48 -7.07
N ALA A 402 8.34 18.14 -7.06
CA ALA A 402 7.38 17.33 -7.79
C ALA A 402 5.93 17.65 -7.36
N TYR A 403 5.71 17.92 -6.06
CA TYR A 403 4.40 18.29 -5.54
C TYR A 403 3.77 19.51 -6.25
N SER A 404 4.58 20.55 -6.51
CA SER A 404 4.09 21.75 -7.21
C SER A 404 4.03 21.59 -8.72
N LEU A 405 4.97 20.86 -9.31
CA LEU A 405 4.92 20.48 -10.73
C LEU A 405 3.63 19.72 -11.05
N HIS A 406 3.27 18.76 -10.21
CA HIS A 406 2.06 17.96 -10.32
C HIS A 406 0.77 18.78 -10.15
N ARG A 407 0.87 20.01 -9.65
CA ARG A 407 -0.24 20.94 -9.44
C ARG A 407 -0.16 22.20 -10.31
N ASP A 408 0.73 22.23 -11.30
CA ASP A 408 0.80 23.36 -12.21
C ASP A 408 -0.44 23.37 -13.12
N PRO A 409 -1.31 24.39 -13.05
CA PRO A 409 -2.52 24.45 -13.89
C PRO A 409 -2.20 24.53 -15.39
N LYS A 410 -0.98 24.89 -15.78
CA LYS A 410 -0.53 24.86 -17.19
C LYS A 410 -0.30 23.44 -17.70
N LEU A 411 0.03 22.50 -16.82
CA LEU A 411 0.29 21.10 -17.14
C LEU A 411 -0.92 20.21 -16.82
N TRP A 412 -1.70 20.61 -15.82
CA TRP A 412 -2.79 19.84 -15.22
C TRP A 412 -4.04 20.72 -15.05
N PRO A 413 -5.00 20.70 -16.00
CA PRO A 413 -6.26 21.43 -15.86
C PRO A 413 -7.03 20.94 -14.63
N ASN A 414 -7.54 21.83 -13.77
CA ASN A 414 -8.11 21.48 -12.45
C ASN A 414 -7.14 20.66 -11.59
N PRO A 415 -5.96 21.21 -11.24
CA PRO A 415 -4.84 20.45 -10.68
C PRO A 415 -5.12 19.82 -9.31
N ASP A 416 -6.04 20.38 -8.52
CA ASP A 416 -6.33 19.87 -7.18
C ASP A 416 -7.45 18.82 -7.16
N ALA A 417 -8.13 18.59 -8.29
CA ALA A 417 -9.17 17.58 -8.41
C ALA A 417 -8.57 16.18 -8.68
N PHE A 418 -9.13 15.15 -8.06
CA PHE A 418 -8.81 13.75 -8.33
C PHE A 418 -9.56 13.27 -9.59
N ILE A 419 -8.84 13.16 -10.71
CA ILE A 419 -9.39 12.76 -12.01
C ILE A 419 -8.51 11.65 -12.61
N PRO A 420 -8.78 10.36 -12.31
CA PRO A 420 -8.03 9.22 -12.85
C PRO A 420 -7.96 9.22 -14.38
N GLU A 421 -9.00 9.70 -15.05
CA GLU A 421 -9.13 9.65 -16.52
C GLU A 421 -7.96 10.31 -17.27
N ARG A 422 -7.21 11.21 -16.62
CA ARG A 422 -5.97 11.82 -17.16
C ARG A 422 -4.92 10.79 -17.58
N PHE A 423 -4.94 9.61 -16.99
CA PHE A 423 -3.96 8.55 -17.21
C PHE A 423 -4.48 7.41 -18.10
N LEU A 424 -5.70 7.50 -18.63
CA LEU A 424 -6.26 6.49 -19.53
C LEU A 424 -5.91 6.73 -21.00
N ASP A 425 -6.06 7.96 -21.47
CA ASP A 425 -5.91 8.28 -22.88
C ASP A 425 -4.55 8.92 -23.18
N LYS A 426 -3.77 8.27 -24.04
CA LYS A 426 -2.50 8.81 -24.54
C LYS A 426 -2.70 10.11 -25.33
N ALA A 427 -3.85 10.28 -26.00
CA ALA A 427 -4.17 11.50 -26.75
C ALA A 427 -4.36 12.72 -25.83
N GLN A 428 -5.01 12.54 -24.67
CA GLN A 428 -5.11 13.60 -23.63
C GLN A 428 -3.74 14.01 -23.08
N ASN A 429 -2.72 13.16 -23.24
CA ASN A 429 -1.36 13.37 -22.76
C ASN A 429 -0.37 13.78 -23.88
N ALA A 430 -0.79 13.77 -25.15
CA ALA A 430 0.10 13.96 -26.30
C ALA A 430 0.80 15.34 -26.34
N GLY A 431 0.23 16.35 -25.68
CA GLY A 431 0.82 17.68 -25.53
C GLY A 431 1.43 17.96 -24.15
N ARG A 432 1.31 17.03 -23.18
CA ARG A 432 1.86 17.23 -21.83
C ARG A 432 3.36 16.92 -21.85
N ASP A 433 4.14 17.81 -21.25
CA ASP A 433 5.56 17.59 -21.07
C ASP A 433 5.82 16.24 -20.38
N GLN A 434 6.70 15.39 -20.94
CA GLN A 434 7.01 14.07 -20.39
C GLN A 434 7.56 14.10 -18.95
N THR A 435 8.03 15.26 -18.50
CA THR A 435 8.51 15.50 -17.14
C THR A 435 7.45 16.13 -16.23
N ALA A 436 6.21 16.28 -16.68
CA ALA A 436 5.12 16.81 -15.86
C ALA A 436 4.69 15.87 -14.73
N PHE A 437 5.00 14.57 -14.83
CA PHE A 437 4.64 13.53 -13.86
C PHE A 437 5.87 12.75 -13.40
N LEU A 438 6.29 12.95 -12.15
CA LEU A 438 7.55 12.46 -11.57
C LEU A 438 7.36 11.75 -10.21
N PRO A 439 6.37 10.85 -10.03
CA PRO A 439 6.17 10.18 -8.74
C PRO A 439 7.36 9.31 -8.31
N PHE A 440 8.16 8.85 -9.28
CA PHE A 440 9.35 8.02 -9.07
C PHE A 440 10.67 8.76 -9.40
N GLY A 441 10.61 10.08 -9.60
CA GLY A 441 11.72 10.90 -10.05
C GLY A 441 12.07 10.71 -11.54
N LEU A 442 13.23 11.23 -11.95
CA LEU A 442 13.67 11.25 -13.35
C LEU A 442 15.17 10.92 -13.48
N GLY A 443 15.54 10.34 -14.63
CA GLY A 443 16.93 10.09 -15.03
C GLY A 443 17.59 8.91 -14.30
N PRO A 444 18.92 8.75 -14.39
CA PRO A 444 19.61 7.56 -13.88
C PRO A 444 19.44 7.29 -12.37
N ARG A 445 19.11 8.32 -11.58
CA ARG A 445 18.83 8.25 -10.13
C ARG A 445 17.35 8.09 -9.79
N MET A 446 16.49 7.80 -10.77
CA MET A 446 15.07 7.48 -10.57
C MET A 446 14.89 6.25 -9.68
N CYS A 447 13.69 6.07 -9.11
CA CYS A 447 13.38 4.93 -8.24
C CYS A 447 13.77 3.61 -8.90
N ILE A 448 14.48 2.74 -8.16
CA ILE A 448 14.83 1.40 -8.67
C ILE A 448 13.65 0.44 -8.59
N GLY A 449 12.91 0.51 -7.48
CA GLY A 449 11.77 -0.36 -7.19
C GLY A 449 10.46 0.13 -7.81
N MET A 450 10.48 1.00 -8.82
CA MET A 450 9.26 1.53 -9.44
C MET A 450 8.30 0.42 -9.89
N ARG A 451 8.83 -0.59 -10.59
CA ARG A 451 8.01 -1.70 -11.11
C ARG A 451 7.47 -2.58 -9.98
N PHE A 452 8.31 -2.90 -9.00
CA PHE A 452 7.92 -3.63 -7.80
C PHE A 452 6.79 -2.92 -7.06
N ALA A 453 6.94 -1.63 -6.79
CA ALA A 453 5.94 -0.84 -6.06
C ALA A 453 4.62 -0.75 -6.84
N LEU A 454 4.66 -0.53 -8.16
CA LEU A 454 3.43 -0.47 -8.96
C LEU A 454 2.70 -1.82 -9.01
N GLU A 455 3.43 -2.94 -9.08
CA GLU A 455 2.86 -4.29 -8.99
C GLU A 455 2.23 -4.54 -7.62
N GLU A 456 2.96 -4.26 -6.54
CA GLU A 456 2.45 -4.35 -5.16
C GLU A 456 1.17 -3.52 -4.98
N LEU A 457 1.19 -2.25 -5.38
CA LEU A 457 0.06 -1.34 -5.24
C LEU A 457 -1.17 -1.83 -6.00
N ARG A 458 -1.02 -2.37 -7.21
CA ARG A 458 -2.13 -2.93 -8.00
C ARG A 458 -2.69 -4.18 -7.35
N ILE A 459 -1.84 -5.14 -7.01
CA ILE A 459 -2.27 -6.40 -6.37
C ILE A 459 -3.03 -6.09 -5.09
N MET A 460 -2.49 -5.20 -4.24
CA MET A 460 -3.10 -4.82 -2.97
C MET A 460 -4.42 -4.07 -3.17
N LEU A 461 -4.46 -3.06 -4.04
CA LEU A 461 -5.68 -2.27 -4.29
C LEU A 461 -6.80 -3.15 -4.84
N VAL A 462 -6.53 -3.96 -5.86
CA VAL A 462 -7.54 -4.86 -6.45
C VAL A 462 -8.00 -5.90 -5.44
N SER A 463 -7.08 -6.52 -4.69
CA SER A 463 -7.44 -7.52 -3.69
C SER A 463 -8.38 -6.93 -2.62
N LEU A 464 -8.08 -5.73 -2.13
CA LEU A 464 -8.93 -5.03 -1.17
C LEU A 464 -10.30 -4.69 -1.75
N TYR A 465 -10.35 -4.12 -2.96
CA TYR A 465 -11.60 -3.73 -3.59
C TYR A 465 -12.40 -4.89 -4.18
N ARG A 466 -11.87 -6.12 -4.26
CA ARG A 466 -12.67 -7.33 -4.53
C ARG A 466 -13.60 -7.68 -3.38
N GLU A 467 -13.21 -7.34 -2.14
CA GLU A 467 -13.88 -7.75 -0.92
C GLU A 467 -14.53 -6.60 -0.15
N TYR A 468 -13.97 -5.38 -0.25
CA TYR A 468 -14.36 -4.23 0.57
C TYR A 468 -14.56 -2.96 -0.25
N THR A 469 -15.41 -2.07 0.27
CA THR A 469 -15.41 -0.64 -0.06
C THR A 469 -15.04 0.16 1.17
N PHE A 470 -14.57 1.39 0.97
CA PHE A 470 -14.04 2.21 2.06
C PHE A 470 -14.79 3.54 2.12
N ARG A 471 -15.24 3.92 3.31
CA ARG A 471 -15.87 5.23 3.54
C ARG A 471 -14.98 6.08 4.45
N PRO A 472 -14.90 7.41 4.24
CA PRO A 472 -14.20 8.29 5.17
C PRO A 472 -14.81 8.16 6.56
N ALA A 473 -13.98 8.16 7.60
CA ALA A 473 -14.49 8.21 8.97
C ALA A 473 -15.36 9.47 9.19
N PRO A 474 -16.36 9.43 10.09
CA PRO A 474 -17.18 10.59 10.42
C PRO A 474 -16.33 11.81 10.78
N GLY A 475 -16.56 12.94 10.10
CA GLY A 475 -15.79 14.18 10.29
C GLY A 475 -14.49 14.27 9.49
N SER A 476 -14.09 13.22 8.76
CA SER A 476 -12.93 13.24 7.88
C SER A 476 -13.21 14.04 6.60
N THR A 477 -12.23 14.83 6.16
CA THR A 477 -12.29 15.64 4.94
C THR A 477 -11.28 15.18 3.90
N PHE A 478 -11.53 15.51 2.63
CA PHE A 478 -10.57 15.20 1.57
C PHE A 478 -9.22 15.91 1.74
N ASP A 479 -9.20 17.10 2.34
CA ASP A 479 -7.97 17.81 2.74
C ASP A 479 -7.34 17.12 3.97
N LEU A 480 -6.66 16.02 3.69
CA LEU A 480 -5.99 15.18 4.69
C LEU A 480 -4.79 15.94 5.26
N PRO A 481 -4.63 16.06 6.59
CA PRO A 481 -3.42 16.59 7.18
C PRO A 481 -2.18 15.81 6.75
N LEU A 482 -1.18 16.47 6.16
CA LEU A 482 0.03 15.82 5.66
C LEU A 482 1.27 16.27 6.43
N SER A 483 2.14 15.31 6.76
CA SER A 483 3.49 15.53 7.26
C SER A 483 4.52 15.25 6.17
N MET A 484 5.71 15.82 6.33
CA MET A 484 6.83 15.53 5.44
C MET A 484 8.11 15.36 6.24
N GLY A 485 8.59 14.12 6.30
CA GLY A 485 9.92 13.76 6.76
C GLY A 485 10.82 13.46 5.56
N ILE A 486 11.20 12.19 5.39
CA ILE A 486 11.86 11.72 4.16
C ILE A 486 10.84 11.65 3.01
N THR A 487 9.62 11.25 3.32
CA THR A 487 8.49 11.07 2.41
C THR A 487 7.35 12.01 2.81
N LEU A 488 6.40 12.21 1.90
CA LEU A 488 5.09 12.78 2.19
C LEU A 488 4.17 11.68 2.73
N SER A 489 3.59 11.90 3.91
CA SER A 489 2.76 10.91 4.61
C SER A 489 1.54 11.56 5.27
N PRO A 490 0.46 10.79 5.54
CA PRO A 490 -0.65 11.25 6.37
C PRO A 490 -0.15 11.61 7.78
N ALA A 491 -0.38 12.85 8.21
CA ALA A 491 0.08 13.33 9.51
C ALA A 491 -0.60 12.61 10.67
N GLU A 492 -1.81 12.10 10.47
CA GLU A 492 -2.70 11.49 11.48
C GLU A 492 -3.24 10.10 11.06
N GLY A 493 -2.60 9.46 10.07
CA GLY A 493 -3.10 8.21 9.49
C GLY A 493 -4.24 8.46 8.47
N VAL A 494 -4.93 7.39 8.08
CA VAL A 494 -6.08 7.43 7.16
C VAL A 494 -7.24 6.67 7.79
N PRO A 495 -8.06 7.34 8.62
CA PRO A 495 -9.18 6.71 9.29
C PRO A 495 -10.33 6.47 8.32
N VAL A 496 -10.74 5.21 8.18
CA VAL A 496 -11.83 4.78 7.29
C VAL A 496 -12.75 3.77 7.97
N THR A 497 -14.01 3.76 7.55
CA THR A 497 -14.92 2.64 7.79
C THR A 497 -14.79 1.65 6.64
N VAL A 498 -14.54 0.39 6.97
CA VAL A 498 -14.50 -0.71 6.00
C VAL A 498 -15.88 -1.30 5.88
N LEU A 499 -16.37 -1.48 4.65
CA LEU A 499 -17.66 -2.09 4.37
C LEU A 499 -17.45 -3.32 3.51
N LYS A 500 -17.97 -4.46 3.94
CA LYS A 500 -17.95 -5.67 3.11
C LYS A 500 -18.74 -5.40 1.82
N ARG A 501 -18.16 -5.77 0.68
CA ARG A 501 -18.87 -5.73 -0.59
C ARG A 501 -19.94 -6.80 -0.54
N GLU A 502 -21.19 -6.37 -0.65
CA GLU A 502 -22.21 -7.24 -1.17
C GLU A 502 -21.89 -7.42 -2.64
N LEU A 503 -21.49 -8.63 -2.99
CA LEU A 503 -21.40 -8.98 -4.39
C LEU A 503 -22.80 -8.84 -4.96
N SER A 504 -23.04 -7.76 -5.68
CA SER A 504 -24.04 -7.78 -6.74
C SER A 504 -23.52 -8.80 -7.74
N SER A 505 -23.81 -10.05 -7.43
CA SER A 505 -23.89 -11.18 -8.31
C SER A 505 -24.16 -10.76 -9.75
N LEU A 506 -23.09 -10.55 -10.50
CA LEU A 506 -23.16 -10.24 -11.92
C LEU A 506 -23.76 -11.42 -12.73
N ASP A 507 -23.97 -12.57 -12.07
CA ASP A 507 -24.64 -13.77 -12.59
C ASP A 507 -25.93 -14.16 -11.84
N VAL A 508 -26.49 -13.32 -10.96
CA VAL A 508 -27.84 -13.55 -10.45
C VAL A 508 -28.82 -12.84 -11.37
N PRO A 509 -29.69 -13.58 -12.09
CA PRO A 509 -30.81 -12.99 -12.82
C PRO A 509 -31.60 -12.04 -11.91
N PRO A 510 -32.08 -10.88 -12.38
CA PRO A 510 -32.73 -9.86 -11.55
C PRO A 510 -33.98 -10.36 -10.79
N ASP A 511 -34.52 -11.50 -11.20
CA ASP A 511 -35.64 -12.24 -10.59
C ASP A 511 -35.23 -13.29 -9.55
N GLN A 512 -33.94 -13.42 -9.25
CA GLN A 512 -33.41 -14.44 -8.33
C GLN A 512 -32.51 -13.83 -7.25
N ARG A 513 -32.17 -14.62 -6.23
CA ARG A 513 -31.19 -14.29 -5.18
C ARG A 513 -30.34 -15.51 -4.86
N GLU A 514 -29.05 -15.30 -4.64
CA GLU A 514 -28.14 -16.36 -4.17
C GLU A 514 -28.40 -16.64 -2.69
N LEU A 515 -28.56 -17.92 -2.31
CA LEU A 515 -28.95 -18.38 -0.98
C LEU A 515 -27.81 -19.08 -0.22
N GLY A 516 -26.72 -19.44 -0.89
CA GLY A 516 -25.62 -20.22 -0.32
C GLY A 516 -24.98 -19.57 0.91
N HIS A 517 -24.94 -18.24 0.98
CA HIS A 517 -24.46 -17.50 2.14
C HIS A 517 -25.34 -17.64 3.41
N LEU A 518 -26.60 -18.04 3.27
CA LEU A 518 -27.56 -18.24 4.37
C LEU A 518 -27.45 -19.64 5.01
N ALA A 519 -26.63 -20.53 4.44
CA ALA A 519 -26.54 -21.93 4.85
C ALA A 519 -25.22 -22.27 5.54
N VAL A 520 -25.27 -23.32 6.36
CA VAL A 520 -24.12 -24.04 6.87
C VAL A 520 -23.86 -25.23 5.96
N TRP A 521 -22.61 -25.39 5.54
CA TRP A 521 -22.19 -26.39 4.56
C TRP A 521 -21.27 -27.42 5.22
N THR A 522 -21.45 -28.68 4.87
CA THR A 522 -20.57 -29.78 5.30
C THR A 522 -20.36 -30.76 4.14
N VAL A 523 -19.19 -31.38 4.07
CA VAL A 523 -18.85 -32.41 3.07
C VAL A 523 -18.49 -33.72 3.75
N THR A 524 -18.69 -34.85 3.08
CA THR A 524 -18.36 -36.19 3.63
C THR A 524 -16.88 -36.39 3.89
N SER A 525 -16.02 -35.89 3.01
CA SER A 525 -14.58 -35.87 3.20
C SER A 525 -13.95 -34.77 2.36
N ALA A 526 -12.70 -34.43 2.68
CA ALA A 526 -11.92 -33.45 1.93
C ALA A 526 -10.43 -33.70 2.19
N LYS A 527 -9.61 -33.65 1.14
CA LYS A 527 -8.15 -33.55 1.31
C LYS A 527 -7.80 -32.22 1.97
N ALA A 528 -6.68 -32.19 2.70
CA ALA A 528 -6.22 -31.00 3.40
C ALA A 528 -6.10 -29.80 2.43
N GLY A 529 -6.82 -28.71 2.72
CA GLY A 529 -6.87 -27.50 1.89
C GLY A 529 -7.98 -27.46 0.84
N ASN A 530 -8.62 -28.59 0.51
CA ASN A 530 -9.60 -28.70 -0.57
C ASN A 530 -11.01 -28.99 -0.02
N GLY A 531 -11.46 -28.19 0.96
CA GLY A 531 -12.71 -28.38 1.70
C GLY A 531 -13.90 -27.57 1.17
N VAL A 532 -14.88 -27.33 2.04
CA VAL A 532 -16.10 -26.56 1.76
C VAL A 532 -15.82 -25.16 1.20
N ASP A 533 -14.74 -24.52 1.65
CA ASP A 533 -14.42 -23.15 1.25
C ASP A 533 -14.23 -23.01 -0.27
N MET A 534 -13.68 -24.06 -0.91
CA MET A 534 -13.50 -24.09 -2.37
C MET A 534 -14.84 -24.13 -3.11
N LEU A 535 -15.86 -24.82 -2.57
CA LEU A 535 -17.20 -24.87 -3.18
C LEU A 535 -17.89 -23.50 -3.25
N ARG A 536 -17.40 -22.51 -2.50
CA ARG A 536 -18.08 -21.23 -2.27
C ARG A 536 -17.31 -20.03 -2.79
N ASP A 537 -16.08 -20.21 -3.26
CA ASP A 537 -15.22 -19.12 -3.72
C ASP A 537 -15.54 -18.67 -5.16
N GLY A 538 -16.24 -19.52 -5.93
CA GLY A 538 -16.66 -19.25 -7.30
C GLY A 538 -15.51 -19.30 -8.32
N ARG A 539 -14.33 -19.79 -7.95
CA ARG A 539 -13.14 -19.73 -8.79
C ARG A 539 -12.98 -20.99 -9.64
N GLU A 540 -12.39 -20.82 -10.84
CA GLU A 540 -12.06 -21.95 -11.72
C GLU A 540 -10.71 -22.60 -11.41
N ASP A 541 -9.87 -22.05 -10.53
CA ASP A 541 -8.55 -22.60 -10.19
C ASP A 541 -8.53 -23.45 -8.91
N THR A 542 -9.64 -23.45 -8.17
CA THR A 542 -9.83 -24.23 -6.94
C THR A 542 -10.90 -25.31 -7.14
N PHE A 543 -10.92 -26.30 -6.25
CA PHE A 543 -11.95 -27.32 -6.20
C PHE A 543 -12.02 -28.00 -4.83
N TRP A 544 -13.22 -28.44 -4.46
CA TRP A 544 -13.37 -29.44 -3.43
C TRP A 544 -12.87 -30.78 -3.95
N GLN A 545 -12.05 -31.45 -3.14
CA GLN A 545 -11.52 -32.78 -3.43
C GLN A 545 -11.94 -33.76 -2.34
N SER A 546 -13.01 -34.52 -2.62
CA SER A 546 -13.38 -35.67 -1.80
C SER A 546 -12.40 -36.82 -2.04
N ASP A 547 -12.00 -37.52 -1.00
CA ASP A 547 -11.11 -38.70 -1.00
C ASP A 547 -11.75 -39.94 -0.32
N GLY A 548 -13.03 -39.81 0.04
CA GLY A 548 -13.80 -40.80 0.78
C GLY A 548 -14.36 -41.93 -0.09
N VAL A 549 -15.38 -42.62 0.45
CA VAL A 549 -16.12 -43.64 -0.28
C VAL A 549 -17.36 -42.99 -0.90
N GLN A 550 -17.62 -43.24 -2.18
CA GLN A 550 -18.83 -42.78 -2.84
C GLN A 550 -20.09 -43.41 -2.21
N PRO A 551 -21.22 -42.68 -2.12
CA PRO A 551 -21.44 -41.36 -2.70
C PRO A 551 -20.81 -40.23 -1.89
N HIS A 552 -20.23 -39.24 -2.59
CA HIS A 552 -19.71 -38.04 -1.94
C HIS A 552 -20.84 -37.03 -1.75
N LEU A 553 -20.97 -36.49 -0.54
CA LEU A 553 -22.11 -35.63 -0.18
C LEU A 553 -21.66 -34.22 0.15
N VAL A 554 -22.42 -33.25 -0.34
CA VAL A 554 -22.40 -31.86 0.10
C VAL A 554 -23.75 -31.57 0.76
N ASP A 555 -23.72 -31.40 2.08
CA ASP A 555 -24.87 -31.10 2.92
C ASP A 555 -24.97 -29.59 3.15
N ILE A 556 -26.11 -29.01 2.80
CA ILE A 556 -26.35 -27.57 2.87
C ILE A 556 -27.60 -27.33 3.73
N ARG A 557 -27.43 -26.68 4.89
CA ARG A 557 -28.49 -26.48 5.88
C ARG A 557 -28.78 -25.01 6.12
N PHE A 558 -30.03 -24.61 5.91
CA PHE A 558 -30.52 -23.25 6.12
C PHE A 558 -31.10 -23.09 7.52
N GLN A 559 -30.93 -21.92 8.13
CA GLN A 559 -31.52 -21.62 9.45
C GLN A 559 -33.06 -21.47 9.42
N LYS A 560 -33.61 -21.12 8.25
CA LYS A 560 -35.04 -20.96 8.00
C LYS A 560 -35.42 -21.70 6.73
N LYS A 561 -36.69 -22.04 6.57
CA LYS A 561 -37.20 -22.69 5.37
C LYS A 561 -37.07 -21.71 4.19
N VAL A 562 -36.23 -22.04 3.21
CA VAL A 562 -36.02 -21.23 2.01
C VAL A 562 -36.68 -21.90 0.81
N ARG A 563 -37.18 -21.09 -0.12
CA ARG A 563 -37.56 -21.56 -1.45
C ARG A 563 -36.32 -21.47 -2.32
N VAL A 564 -35.85 -22.59 -2.82
CA VAL A 564 -34.77 -22.65 -3.80
C VAL A 564 -35.43 -22.67 -5.19
N SER A 565 -34.78 -22.19 -6.25
CA SER A 565 -35.27 -22.19 -7.63
C SER A 565 -34.34 -23.01 -8.54
N SER A 566 -33.03 -22.90 -8.32
CA SER A 566 -32.03 -23.71 -9.01
C SER A 566 -30.75 -23.90 -8.19
N VAL A 567 -29.97 -24.91 -8.60
CA VAL A 567 -28.62 -25.18 -8.09
C VAL A 567 -27.67 -25.21 -9.27
N LYS A 568 -26.60 -24.42 -9.23
CA LYS A 568 -25.57 -24.42 -10.28
C LYS A 568 -24.29 -25.06 -9.77
N LEU A 569 -23.66 -25.89 -10.59
CA LEU A 569 -22.41 -26.60 -10.31
C LEU A 569 -21.36 -26.19 -11.33
N LEU A 570 -20.21 -25.70 -10.88
CA LEU A 570 -19.07 -25.40 -11.76
C LEU A 570 -18.21 -26.65 -11.92
N LEU A 571 -18.09 -27.13 -13.16
CA LEU A 571 -17.42 -28.38 -13.52
C LEU A 571 -16.48 -28.16 -14.71
N ASN A 572 -15.32 -28.80 -14.72
CA ASN A 572 -14.43 -28.73 -15.88
C ASN A 572 -13.78 -30.09 -16.19
N HIS A 573 -14.45 -30.90 -17.01
CA HIS A 573 -13.99 -32.26 -17.32
C HIS A 573 -12.57 -32.29 -17.94
N ARG A 574 -12.17 -31.24 -18.67
CA ARG A 574 -10.86 -31.19 -19.35
C ARG A 574 -9.73 -30.84 -18.39
N LEU A 575 -9.95 -29.86 -17.51
CA LEU A 575 -8.95 -29.45 -16.51
C LEU A 575 -8.83 -30.45 -15.36
N ASP A 576 -9.91 -31.15 -15.03
CA ASP A 576 -9.97 -32.05 -13.88
C ASP A 576 -9.58 -33.49 -14.22
N GLU A 577 -8.94 -33.75 -15.37
CA GLU A 577 -8.48 -35.08 -15.79
C GLU A 577 -9.54 -36.19 -15.62
N SER A 578 -10.82 -35.87 -15.89
CA SER A 578 -11.98 -36.76 -15.68
C SER A 578 -12.37 -37.10 -14.23
N TYR A 579 -11.81 -36.47 -13.20
CA TYR A 579 -12.28 -36.59 -11.80
C TYR A 579 -13.60 -35.85 -11.50
N THR A 580 -14.26 -35.31 -12.54
CA THR A 580 -15.55 -34.62 -12.41
C THR A 580 -16.72 -35.59 -12.16
N PRO A 581 -17.78 -35.14 -11.47
CA PRO A 581 -19.03 -35.88 -11.31
C PRO A 581 -19.68 -36.19 -12.66
N ARG A 582 -19.97 -37.48 -12.89
CA ARG A 582 -20.76 -37.97 -14.03
C ARG A 582 -22.24 -38.04 -13.66
N VAL A 583 -22.57 -38.58 -12.49
CA VAL A 583 -23.96 -38.73 -12.02
C VAL A 583 -24.14 -37.96 -10.73
N VAL A 584 -25.00 -36.93 -10.75
CA VAL A 584 -25.31 -36.07 -9.60
C VAL A 584 -26.78 -36.17 -9.26
N CYS A 585 -27.09 -36.36 -7.98
CA CYS A 585 -28.45 -36.40 -7.44
C CYS A 585 -28.61 -35.32 -6.37
N VAL A 586 -29.55 -34.40 -6.58
CA VAL A 586 -29.91 -33.34 -5.65
C VAL A 586 -31.15 -33.75 -4.88
N ARG A 587 -31.07 -33.69 -3.55
CA ARG A 587 -32.15 -34.03 -2.63
C ARG A 587 -32.50 -32.83 -1.74
N GLY A 588 -33.75 -32.76 -1.28
CA GLY A 588 -34.23 -31.71 -0.39
C GLY A 588 -35.19 -32.22 0.68
N GLY A 589 -35.20 -31.57 1.84
CA GLY A 589 -36.04 -31.95 2.98
C GLY A 589 -35.95 -30.98 4.16
N SER A 590 -36.46 -31.41 5.31
CA SER A 590 -36.37 -30.69 6.58
C SER A 590 -35.10 -31.09 7.37
N GLY A 591 -34.54 -32.26 7.10
CA GLY A 591 -33.29 -32.80 7.64
C GLY A 591 -32.94 -34.14 6.99
N HIS A 592 -31.93 -34.85 7.50
CA HIS A 592 -31.45 -36.11 6.88
C HIS A 592 -32.51 -37.23 6.79
N ALA A 593 -33.48 -37.24 7.71
CA ALA A 593 -34.50 -38.30 7.79
C ALA A 593 -35.59 -38.20 6.70
N ASP A 594 -35.81 -37.02 6.10
CA ASP A 594 -36.91 -36.76 5.16
C ASP A 594 -36.45 -36.25 3.79
N LEU A 595 -35.16 -36.40 3.45
CA LEU A 595 -34.60 -36.01 2.15
C LEU A 595 -35.27 -36.78 1.00
N ARG A 596 -35.85 -36.05 0.04
CA ARG A 596 -36.42 -36.59 -1.20
C ARG A 596 -35.59 -36.17 -2.39
N THR A 597 -35.47 -37.04 -3.39
CA THR A 597 -34.81 -36.69 -4.66
C THR A 597 -35.61 -35.61 -5.38
N LEU A 598 -34.95 -34.49 -5.65
CA LEU A 598 -35.49 -33.36 -6.41
C LEU A 598 -35.15 -33.51 -7.90
N LYS A 599 -33.87 -33.82 -8.20
CA LYS A 599 -33.38 -33.98 -9.57
C LYS A 599 -32.16 -34.90 -9.59
N GLN A 600 -32.05 -35.76 -10.58
CA GLN A 600 -30.84 -36.52 -10.86
C GLN A 600 -30.46 -36.29 -12.31
N VAL A 601 -29.17 -36.03 -12.56
CA VAL A 601 -28.63 -35.78 -13.89
C VAL A 601 -27.43 -36.68 -14.13
N GLU A 602 -27.29 -37.14 -15.36
CA GLU A 602 -26.09 -37.77 -15.88
C GLU A 602 -25.47 -36.84 -16.93
N MET A 603 -24.16 -36.64 -16.85
CA MET A 603 -23.37 -35.73 -17.66
C MET A 603 -22.26 -36.52 -18.33
N GLU A 604 -21.85 -36.18 -19.55
CA GLU A 604 -20.77 -36.88 -20.28
C GLU A 604 -19.42 -36.17 -20.22
N GLU A 605 -19.37 -34.87 -20.51
CA GLU A 605 -18.13 -34.08 -20.46
C GLU A 605 -18.41 -32.61 -20.05
N PRO A 606 -18.92 -32.36 -18.84
CA PRO A 606 -19.37 -31.03 -18.45
C PRO A 606 -18.25 -29.98 -18.46
N GLN A 607 -18.56 -28.80 -18.97
CA GLN A 607 -17.68 -27.61 -19.01
C GLN A 607 -18.45 -26.39 -18.49
N GLY A 608 -17.87 -25.67 -17.53
CA GLY A 608 -18.46 -24.47 -16.95
C GLY A 608 -19.61 -24.76 -15.98
N TRP A 609 -20.53 -23.80 -15.87
CA TRP A 609 -21.69 -23.89 -14.98
C TRP A 609 -22.78 -24.80 -15.56
N VAL A 610 -23.14 -25.84 -14.80
CA VAL A 610 -24.27 -26.73 -15.07
C VAL A 610 -25.42 -26.37 -14.13
N GLU A 611 -26.55 -25.95 -14.68
CA GLU A 611 -27.73 -25.53 -13.90
C GLU A 611 -28.77 -26.65 -13.74
N LEU A 612 -29.23 -26.83 -12.50
CA LEU A 612 -30.29 -27.75 -12.09
C LEU A 612 -31.49 -26.95 -11.58
N SER A 613 -32.34 -26.49 -12.51
CA SER A 613 -33.56 -25.72 -12.22
C SER A 613 -34.84 -26.58 -12.12
N TRP A 614 -35.89 -25.97 -11.55
CA TRP A 614 -37.23 -26.50 -11.30
C TRP A 614 -38.28 -25.46 -11.76
N ALA A 615 -39.51 -25.85 -12.10
CA ALA A 615 -40.49 -24.89 -12.61
C ALA A 615 -41.14 -24.05 -11.49
N ASP A 616 -41.48 -22.81 -11.83
CA ASP A 616 -42.22 -21.90 -10.96
C ASP A 616 -43.71 -22.25 -10.97
N GLY A 617 -44.18 -22.82 -9.88
CA GLY A 617 -45.61 -22.93 -9.61
C GLY A 617 -46.14 -21.64 -8.99
N ALA A 618 -46.46 -20.65 -9.83
CA ALA A 618 -47.36 -19.53 -9.50
C ALA A 618 -47.91 -18.87 -10.77
N ASP A 619 -49.02 -19.43 -11.28
CA ASP A 619 -50.20 -18.76 -11.87
C ASP A 619 -50.81 -19.60 -13.01
N GLY A 620 -52.12 -19.78 -12.95
CA GLY A 620 -52.85 -20.77 -13.75
C GLY A 620 -52.91 -20.49 -15.25
N GLY A 621 -52.71 -21.54 -16.04
CA GLY A 621 -52.99 -21.63 -17.48
C GLY A 621 -52.02 -22.58 -18.17
N GLY A 622 -52.52 -23.70 -18.73
CA GLY A 622 -51.72 -24.81 -19.33
C GLY A 622 -50.74 -24.39 -20.44
N THR A 623 -49.80 -25.23 -20.90
CA THR A 623 -49.78 -26.69 -21.12
C THR A 623 -48.31 -27.18 -21.28
N ASP A 624 -47.99 -28.40 -20.76
CA ASP A 624 -46.76 -29.23 -20.92
C ASP A 624 -45.37 -28.56 -20.70
N ASP A 625 -44.48 -28.94 -19.78
CA ASP A 625 -44.12 -30.27 -19.26
C ASP A 625 -43.67 -30.23 -17.76
N GLY A 626 -44.34 -31.02 -16.91
CA GLY A 626 -43.75 -31.91 -15.90
C GLY A 626 -42.77 -31.45 -14.79
N ALA A 627 -42.36 -30.19 -14.68
CA ALA A 627 -41.37 -29.80 -13.65
C ALA A 627 -42.03 -29.51 -12.28
N PRO A 628 -41.54 -30.09 -11.17
CA PRO A 628 -42.12 -29.87 -9.84
C PRO A 628 -41.93 -28.42 -9.37
N PRO A 629 -42.89 -27.87 -8.60
CA PRO A 629 -42.79 -26.51 -8.08
C PRO A 629 -41.56 -26.33 -7.21
N ALA A 630 -40.91 -25.17 -7.31
CA ALA A 630 -39.72 -24.80 -6.56
C ALA A 630 -39.82 -25.16 -5.04
N PRO A 631 -39.09 -26.19 -4.54
CA PRO A 631 -39.23 -26.69 -3.19
C PRO A 631 -38.86 -25.68 -2.12
N LYS A 632 -39.68 -25.66 -1.05
CA LYS A 632 -39.36 -25.03 0.23
C LYS A 632 -38.75 -26.07 1.17
N LEU A 633 -37.50 -25.86 1.58
CA LEU A 633 -36.72 -26.83 2.35
C LEU A 633 -35.86 -26.15 3.44
N PHE A 634 -35.44 -26.91 4.44
CA PHE A 634 -34.40 -26.50 5.40
C PHE A 634 -33.03 -27.08 5.03
N MET A 635 -33.02 -28.18 4.29
CA MET A 635 -31.81 -28.89 3.91
C MET A 635 -31.85 -29.27 2.44
N LEU A 636 -30.73 -29.02 1.76
CA LEU A 636 -30.41 -29.47 0.42
C LEU A 636 -29.17 -30.39 0.53
N GLN A 637 -29.16 -31.49 -0.21
CA GLN A 637 -28.03 -32.42 -0.26
C GLN A 637 -27.68 -32.69 -1.73
N ILE A 638 -26.43 -32.43 -2.11
CA ILE A 638 -25.88 -32.80 -3.41
C ILE A 638 -25.12 -34.11 -3.23
N MET A 639 -25.53 -35.15 -3.95
CA MET A 639 -24.93 -36.48 -3.91
C MET A 639 -24.24 -36.78 -5.23
N ILE A 640 -22.94 -37.08 -5.17
CA ILE A 640 -22.16 -37.48 -6.33
C ILE A 640 -22.11 -39.01 -6.32
N LEU A 641 -22.88 -39.60 -7.24
CA LEU A 641 -23.11 -41.04 -7.33
C LEU A 641 -22.05 -41.76 -8.16
N ALA A 642 -21.48 -41.07 -9.16
CA ALA A 642 -20.40 -41.58 -10.00
C ALA A 642 -19.58 -40.43 -10.59
N ASN A 643 -18.30 -40.69 -10.87
CA ASN A 643 -17.40 -39.78 -11.60
C ASN A 643 -17.12 -40.34 -13.01
N HIS A 644 -16.57 -39.51 -13.91
CA HIS A 644 -16.18 -39.96 -15.25
C HIS A 644 -14.98 -40.92 -15.18
N GLN A 645 -13.99 -40.61 -14.34
CA GLN A 645 -12.90 -41.52 -14.01
C GLN A 645 -13.25 -42.36 -12.79
N ASN A 646 -13.05 -43.68 -12.89
CA ASN A 646 -13.17 -44.58 -11.75
C ASN A 646 -12.03 -44.31 -10.75
N GLY A 647 -12.38 -43.79 -9.58
CA GLY A 647 -11.43 -43.43 -8.52
C GLY A 647 -12.13 -42.95 -7.25
N LYS A 648 -11.35 -42.73 -6.18
CA LYS A 648 -11.84 -42.15 -4.90
C LYS A 648 -12.01 -40.64 -4.95
N ASP A 649 -11.34 -39.98 -5.90
CA ASP A 649 -11.29 -38.52 -5.94
C ASP A 649 -12.45 -37.95 -6.75
N THR A 650 -13.09 -36.89 -6.22
CA THR A 650 -14.06 -36.06 -6.96
C THR A 650 -13.63 -34.61 -6.94
N HIS A 651 -13.61 -33.95 -8.09
CA HIS A 651 -13.38 -32.51 -8.22
C HIS A 651 -14.69 -31.79 -8.56
N LEU A 652 -15.12 -30.89 -7.67
CA LEU A 652 -16.24 -29.97 -7.88
C LEU A 652 -15.75 -28.57 -7.52
N ARG A 653 -15.81 -27.65 -8.49
CA ARG A 653 -15.12 -26.35 -8.38
C ARG A 653 -15.90 -25.37 -7.54
N ALA A 654 -17.18 -25.18 -7.84
CA ALA A 654 -18.05 -24.30 -7.08
C ALA A 654 -19.52 -24.75 -7.14
N VAL A 655 -20.31 -24.29 -6.18
CA VAL A 655 -21.76 -24.50 -6.09
C VAL A 655 -22.44 -23.19 -5.75
N GLN A 656 -23.46 -22.83 -6.51
CA GLN A 656 -24.34 -21.68 -6.23
C GLN A 656 -25.78 -22.16 -6.09
N ILE A 657 -26.52 -21.54 -5.16
CA ILE A 657 -27.90 -21.92 -4.88
C ILE A 657 -28.76 -20.68 -5.04
N TYR A 658 -29.80 -20.77 -5.86
CA TYR A 658 -30.66 -19.62 -6.14
C TYR A 658 -32.05 -19.84 -5.53
N GLY A 659 -32.70 -18.76 -5.15
CA GLY A 659 -34.14 -18.70 -4.87
C GLY A 659 -34.77 -17.51 -5.59
N PRO A 660 -36.11 -17.35 -5.54
CA PRO A 660 -36.75 -16.19 -6.14
C PRO A 660 -36.37 -14.89 -5.43
N GLY A 661 -36.27 -13.82 -6.21
CA GLY A 661 -36.07 -12.44 -5.76
C GLY A 661 -37.23 -11.96 -4.88
N GLU A 662 -36.98 -10.96 -4.05
CA GLU A 662 -38.01 -10.42 -3.15
C GLU A 662 -39.18 -9.79 -3.93
N ASP A 663 -40.40 -10.14 -3.56
CA ASP A 663 -41.59 -9.33 -3.85
C ASP A 663 -41.35 -7.91 -3.31
N GLN A 664 -41.28 -6.92 -4.19
CA GLN A 664 -41.45 -5.51 -3.82
C GLN A 664 -42.90 -5.32 -3.32
N GLY A 665 -43.19 -5.68 -2.07
CA GLY A 665 -44.60 -5.86 -1.68
C GLY A 665 -44.90 -6.06 -0.20
N ALA A 666 -44.14 -5.44 0.72
CA ALA A 666 -44.63 -5.19 2.08
C ALA A 666 -44.03 -3.91 2.66
N GLY A 667 -44.10 -2.83 1.89
CA GLY A 667 -43.99 -1.49 2.44
C GLY A 667 -45.12 -1.30 3.45
N ILE A 668 -44.76 -1.13 4.72
CA ILE A 668 -45.66 -0.62 5.75
C ILE A 668 -46.23 0.70 5.20
N ARG A 669 -47.50 0.67 4.78
CA ARG A 669 -48.28 1.87 4.51
C ARG A 669 -48.40 2.62 5.83
N LEU A 670 -47.53 3.60 6.05
CA LEU A 670 -47.78 4.65 7.03
C LEU A 670 -48.98 5.45 6.50
N GLY A 671 -50.14 5.15 7.04
CA GLY A 671 -51.36 5.90 6.79
C GLY A 671 -51.16 7.35 7.23
N GLN A 672 -51.42 8.27 6.31
CA GLN A 672 -51.70 9.66 6.66
C GLN A 672 -52.96 9.67 7.53
N GLY A 673 -52.80 10.09 8.78
CA GLY A 673 -53.88 10.36 9.72
C GLY A 673 -53.50 11.57 10.55
N GLU A 674 -54.20 12.68 10.31
CA GLU A 674 -54.15 13.88 11.14
C GLU A 674 -54.63 13.58 12.57
N LEU A 675 -53.98 14.21 13.56
CA LEU A 675 -54.55 14.91 14.74
C LEU A 675 -53.69 14.73 16.00
N GLY A 676 -53.27 15.87 16.58
CA GLY A 676 -53.09 16.03 18.03
C GLY A 676 -51.72 16.51 18.52
N GLU A 677 -51.55 17.83 18.68
CA GLU A 677 -50.84 18.37 19.87
C GLU A 677 -51.67 18.03 21.14
N PRO A 678 -51.14 18.05 22.40
CA PRO A 678 -49.96 18.74 22.96
C PRO A 678 -49.08 17.77 23.83
N ALA A 679 -48.04 18.11 24.62
CA ALA A 679 -47.72 19.26 25.45
C ALA A 679 -46.23 19.25 25.87
N ALA A 680 -45.74 20.42 26.26
CA ALA A 680 -44.41 20.69 26.82
C ALA A 680 -44.26 20.21 28.29
N LEU A 681 -43.04 19.79 28.65
CA LEU A 681 -42.41 19.70 29.99
C LEU A 681 -41.02 19.06 29.75
N GLY A 682 -39.86 19.49 30.23
CA GLY A 682 -39.39 20.54 31.12
C GLY A 682 -37.88 20.31 31.33
N ASP A 683 -37.12 21.38 31.57
CA ASP A 683 -35.66 21.40 31.75
C ASP A 683 -35.14 20.54 32.93
N SER A 684 -33.94 19.93 32.77
CA SER A 684 -32.80 20.01 33.72
C SER A 684 -31.71 18.93 33.45
N PRO A 685 -30.40 19.21 33.65
CA PRO A 685 -29.29 18.41 33.14
C PRO A 685 -28.67 17.46 34.17
N THR A 686 -28.19 16.30 33.71
CA THR A 686 -27.33 15.41 34.51
C THR A 686 -25.93 15.34 33.94
N ALA A 687 -25.01 15.99 34.65
CA ALA A 687 -23.57 15.79 34.55
C ALA A 687 -23.19 14.41 35.10
N LEU A 688 -22.31 13.69 34.41
CA LEU A 688 -21.59 12.56 34.99
C LEU A 688 -20.09 12.64 34.71
N ALA A 689 -19.37 12.49 35.82
CA ALA A 689 -17.97 12.77 36.07
C ALA A 689 -16.97 11.88 35.30
N ARG A 690 -15.81 12.49 35.00
CA ARG A 690 -14.55 11.78 34.77
C ARG A 690 -14.02 11.20 36.09
N PRO A 691 -13.49 9.97 36.14
CA PRO A 691 -12.62 9.55 37.22
C PRO A 691 -11.15 9.79 36.86
N SER A 692 -10.51 10.61 37.69
CA SER A 692 -9.06 10.73 37.87
C SER A 692 -8.58 9.76 38.96
N ASN A 693 -7.33 9.32 38.83
CA ASN A 693 -6.46 8.65 39.82
C ASN A 693 -6.55 7.13 39.94
N LEU A 694 -5.49 6.46 39.48
CA LEU A 694 -4.86 5.35 40.20
C LEU A 694 -3.35 5.45 40.02
N SER A 695 -2.69 5.96 41.05
CA SER A 695 -1.24 5.88 41.27
C SER A 695 -0.92 4.62 42.08
N ARG A 696 0.29 4.09 41.86
CA ARG A 696 1.02 3.06 42.63
C ARG A 696 0.67 1.62 42.30
N PHE A 697 1.56 0.96 41.57
CA PHE A 697 2.35 -0.18 42.07
C PHE A 697 3.67 -0.19 41.29
N GLY A 698 4.78 -0.03 42.01
CA GLY A 698 6.10 -0.27 41.50
C GLY A 698 6.48 -1.70 41.81
N GLU A 699 7.16 -2.37 40.88
CA GLU A 699 8.04 -3.47 41.20
C GLU A 699 9.13 -3.56 40.13
N SER A 700 10.36 -3.49 40.64
CA SER A 700 11.64 -3.46 39.97
C SER A 700 12.12 -4.88 39.71
N TYR A 701 12.47 -5.21 38.46
CA TYR A 701 13.25 -6.41 38.13
C TYR A 701 14.56 -6.02 37.45
N HIS A 702 15.64 -6.14 38.23
CA HIS A 702 17.01 -6.24 37.75
C HIS A 702 17.22 -7.61 37.09
N TYR A 703 17.77 -7.65 35.87
CA TYR A 703 18.46 -8.84 35.38
C TYR A 703 19.92 -8.54 35.10
N ILE A 704 20.75 -9.30 35.81
CA ILE A 704 22.20 -9.35 35.76
C ILE A 704 22.61 -10.11 34.50
N VAL A 705 23.55 -9.50 33.77
CA VAL A 705 24.26 -10.08 32.63
C VAL A 705 25.20 -11.19 33.11
N ARG A 706 25.17 -12.34 32.44
CA ARG A 706 26.33 -13.23 32.28
C ARG A 706 26.52 -13.53 30.81
#